data_AF-A0A7K2LVM6-F1
#
_entry.id   AF-A0A7K2LVM6-F1
#
_cell.length_a   1.000
_cell.length_b   1.000
_cell.length_c   1.000
_cell.angle_alpha   90.00
_cell.angle_beta   90.00
_cell.angle_gamma   90.00
#
_symmetry.space_group_name_H-M   'P 1'
#
loop_
_entity.id
_entity.type
_entity.pdbx_description
1 polymer ?
#
loop_
_entity_poly.entity_id
_entity_poly.type
_entity_poly.pdbx_seq_one_letter_code
_entity_poly.pdbx_strand_id
1 'polypeptide(L)'
;MDEGAPPAVTVEAGQCDLLLVSYLGIDFRNKGERVYRLLDSSLIFRGGLPRAGQTLRYDISIDRFVHNGDTTLFFFSYNCYADGELILELRDACAGFFSKEELATPLGVVITDRERAERAALTQGYFKPLARTDKTLLTGADLELLAQGRYGEVFGPEHAQDEGLNPGLRLPDAMLRMVDEVTVDRLGGPRGLGKLTAVKRLEPDAWYFTCHFPDDPVLAGSLVAEGAVQLLQTYLLYLGMHLTLPDARFQTVTDERIDVQVRGQVTPEHSEIRYEVEIMEVTLLPRPTVMADILVYLGDKPVIKMRNLGLQVREKDGTPYRPEAGGVPAFLGRRNRSGEPAMINELHLAHAAKGLLDMAMGPEFEVYRNSRAPYIPNGDFQFVDRVMSLKGTRGDLGPGSEMVTEYDSPEDAWYYRQNSYPHMPNCVYMETSLQAAIFLGYYLGATLKDPQQQFSIRNLDGRATLVKDIDLRGKTIRHHSKLLMTSAVSGAVLQNFSYELSADGEVFYTGESLFGYFSEAALANQVGLDNGSYVAPWIEQEQIAAERVRRIELPADAPAFTDPAGGHLHLPGDHFHLVDHVDLVTDGGRHGAGYLHGLRKVRDDEWYFDCHFHRDPVMPGSLGVEAVLQAMRLFVLEQGLAEGIENPRFAMATDVEMSWKYRGQILRGDGELRFDVHIKEVRREADRLLLIADADLWKPGLRIYELTDAAIEVRSAPDHA
;
A
#
# COMPACT_ATOMS: atom_id res chain seq x y z
N MET A 1 25.04 2.75 18.59
CA MET A 1 24.87 3.88 17.65
C MET A 1 25.21 3.35 16.28
N ASP A 2 24.39 3.63 15.27
CA ASP A 2 24.79 3.33 13.90
C ASP A 2 25.89 4.34 13.53
N GLU A 3 27.09 3.88 13.23
CA GLU A 3 28.29 4.72 13.10
C GLU A 3 28.30 5.54 11.79
N GLY A 4 27.15 5.69 11.13
CA GLY A 4 27.00 6.35 9.84
C GLY A 4 27.01 7.87 9.91
N ALA A 5 27.72 8.52 8.98
CA ALA A 5 27.68 9.95 8.77
C ALA A 5 26.39 10.35 8.02
N PRO A 6 25.73 11.46 8.38
CA PRO A 6 24.56 11.94 7.65
C PRO A 6 24.86 12.26 6.18
N PRO A 7 23.85 12.19 5.28
CA PRO A 7 24.00 12.57 3.88
C PRO A 7 24.59 13.98 3.72
N ALA A 8 24.14 14.95 4.53
CA ALA A 8 24.64 16.32 4.43
C ALA A 8 26.14 16.44 4.68
N VAL A 9 26.66 15.74 5.69
CA VAL A 9 28.12 15.74 5.99
C VAL A 9 28.90 15.11 4.84
N THR A 10 28.35 14.04 4.25
CA THR A 10 28.97 13.33 3.11
C THR A 10 29.02 14.20 1.85
N VAL A 11 27.99 15.01 1.61
CA VAL A 11 27.97 15.95 0.48
C VAL A 11 28.89 17.14 0.75
N GLU A 12 28.81 17.74 1.95
CA GLU A 12 29.56 18.94 2.32
C GLU A 12 31.08 18.71 2.38
N ALA A 13 31.52 17.51 2.75
CA ALA A 13 32.94 17.16 2.72
C ALA A 13 33.56 17.21 1.29
N GLY A 14 32.73 17.33 0.24
CA GLY A 14 33.13 17.59 -1.14
C GLY A 14 33.63 19.02 -1.44
N GLN A 15 33.67 19.93 -0.45
CA GLN A 15 34.11 21.33 -0.57
C GLN A 15 35.53 21.57 -1.15
N CYS A 16 36.28 20.50 -1.46
CA CYS A 16 37.56 20.59 -2.16
C CYS A 16 37.42 21.14 -3.60
N ASP A 17 36.21 21.22 -4.16
CA ASP A 17 35.92 21.92 -5.41
C ASP A 17 36.32 23.41 -5.31
N LEU A 18 36.03 24.05 -4.17
CA LEU A 18 36.42 25.43 -3.86
C LEU A 18 37.94 25.60 -3.88
N LEU A 19 38.68 24.65 -3.29
CA LEU A 19 40.14 24.67 -3.29
C LEU A 19 40.71 24.50 -4.70
N LEU A 20 40.14 23.57 -5.49
CA LEU A 20 40.57 23.33 -6.87
C LEU A 20 40.35 24.58 -7.74
N VAL A 21 39.17 25.19 -7.69
CA VAL A 21 38.86 26.39 -8.50
C VAL A 21 39.70 27.60 -8.07
N SER A 22 39.97 27.75 -6.76
CA SER A 22 40.94 28.71 -6.21
C SER A 22 42.33 28.50 -6.79
N TYR A 23 42.84 27.27 -6.77
CA TYR A 23 44.15 26.91 -7.29
C TYR A 23 44.28 27.16 -8.81
N LEU A 24 43.18 27.01 -9.56
CA LEU A 24 43.13 27.35 -10.99
C LEU A 24 43.07 28.87 -11.26
N GLY A 25 42.96 29.70 -10.22
CA GLY A 25 43.15 31.14 -10.30
C GLY A 25 41.88 32.00 -10.23
N ILE A 26 40.74 31.45 -9.80
CA ILE A 26 39.50 32.23 -9.72
C ILE A 26 39.62 33.42 -8.75
N ASP A 27 40.44 33.30 -7.71
CA ASP A 27 40.65 34.37 -6.73
C ASP A 27 41.41 35.56 -7.31
N PHE A 28 42.27 35.36 -8.30
CA PHE A 28 42.93 36.46 -9.00
C PHE A 28 41.94 37.31 -9.80
N ARG A 29 40.84 36.70 -10.26
CA ARG A 29 39.75 37.38 -10.97
C ARG A 29 38.81 38.07 -10.00
N ASN A 30 38.38 37.37 -8.95
CA ASN A 30 37.34 37.86 -8.03
C ASN A 30 37.87 38.78 -6.93
N LYS A 31 39.13 38.64 -6.50
CA LYS A 31 39.82 39.51 -5.53
C LYS A 31 39.04 39.73 -4.21
N GLY A 32 38.23 38.77 -3.79
CA GLY A 32 37.38 38.87 -2.60
C GLY A 32 36.12 39.75 -2.77
N GLU A 33 35.84 40.25 -3.98
CA GLU A 33 34.66 41.09 -4.26
C GLU A 33 33.41 40.26 -4.61
N ARG A 34 33.58 38.95 -4.80
CA ARG A 34 32.52 38.00 -5.17
C ARG A 34 32.55 36.75 -4.32
N VAL A 35 31.38 36.19 -4.05
CA VAL A 35 31.18 35.03 -3.18
C VAL A 35 30.61 33.83 -3.94
N TYR A 36 30.93 32.63 -3.48
CA TYR A 36 30.55 31.36 -4.11
C TYR A 36 29.10 30.98 -3.81
N ARG A 37 28.33 30.55 -4.81
CA ARG A 37 27.04 29.89 -4.62
C ARG A 37 26.89 28.70 -5.56
N LEU A 38 26.48 27.56 -5.00
CA LEU A 38 25.97 26.41 -5.77
C LEU A 38 24.57 26.76 -6.31
N LEU A 39 24.31 26.42 -7.56
CA LEU A 39 23.05 26.72 -8.25
C LEU A 39 22.28 25.46 -8.60
N ASP A 40 22.95 24.47 -9.17
CA ASP A 40 22.33 23.25 -9.65
C ASP A 40 23.25 22.07 -9.38
N SER A 41 22.69 20.91 -9.11
CA SER A 41 23.41 19.63 -9.10
C SER A 41 22.46 18.47 -9.27
N SER A 42 23.02 17.33 -9.68
CA SER A 42 22.35 16.05 -9.59
C SER A 42 23.21 15.07 -8.80
N LEU A 43 22.58 14.32 -7.91
CA LEU A 43 23.24 13.38 -7.00
C LEU A 43 22.71 11.96 -7.24
N ILE A 44 23.60 10.97 -7.15
CA ILE A 44 23.24 9.56 -7.16
C ILE A 44 24.01 8.88 -6.03
N PHE A 45 23.29 8.36 -5.03
CA PHE A 45 23.89 7.49 -4.02
C PHE A 45 24.09 6.09 -4.59
N ARG A 46 25.27 5.50 -4.38
CA ARG A 46 25.64 4.17 -4.91
C ARG A 46 25.70 3.08 -3.84
N GLY A 47 25.72 3.45 -2.56
CA GLY A 47 25.87 2.51 -1.47
C GLY A 47 25.39 3.06 -0.14
N GLY A 48 25.92 2.50 0.95
CA GLY A 48 25.72 3.04 2.29
C GLY A 48 26.42 4.38 2.49
N LEU A 49 25.98 5.13 3.50
CA LEU A 49 26.70 6.33 3.94
C LEU A 49 28.02 5.94 4.62
N PRO A 50 29.03 6.83 4.62
CA PRO A 50 30.29 6.60 5.30
C PRO A 50 30.10 6.24 6.77
N ARG A 51 30.95 5.36 7.30
CA ARG A 51 31.00 5.03 8.72
C ARG A 51 32.19 5.71 9.41
N ALA A 52 32.08 5.86 10.72
CA ALA A 52 33.17 6.37 11.56
C ALA A 52 34.46 5.55 11.32
N GLY A 53 35.59 6.26 11.17
CA GLY A 53 36.89 5.65 10.90
C GLY A 53 37.21 5.41 9.42
N GLN A 54 36.25 5.52 8.50
CA GLN A 54 36.50 5.43 7.06
C GLN A 54 37.13 6.71 6.51
N THR A 55 37.93 6.57 5.45
CA THR A 55 38.51 7.71 4.73
C THR A 55 37.71 8.02 3.46
N LEU A 56 37.30 9.28 3.32
CA LEU A 56 36.63 9.77 2.11
C LEU A 56 37.63 10.30 1.09
N ARG A 57 37.49 9.85 -0.16
CA ARG A 57 38.24 10.38 -1.31
C ARG A 57 37.27 10.98 -2.31
N TYR A 58 37.49 12.23 -2.68
CA TYR A 58 36.72 12.94 -3.69
C TYR A 58 37.57 13.12 -4.95
N ASP A 59 37.13 12.51 -6.04
CA ASP A 59 37.72 12.67 -7.36
C ASP A 59 36.90 13.75 -8.10
N ILE A 60 37.36 15.01 -8.02
CA ILE A 60 36.65 16.19 -8.52
C ILE A 60 37.19 16.60 -9.89
N SER A 61 36.29 16.89 -10.83
CA SER A 61 36.61 17.40 -12.17
C SER A 61 35.85 18.70 -12.43
N ILE A 62 36.54 19.74 -12.89
CA ILE A 62 35.91 20.95 -13.43
C ILE A 62 35.76 20.76 -14.93
N ASP A 63 34.52 20.71 -15.39
CA ASP A 63 34.17 20.36 -16.77
C ASP A 63 34.33 21.56 -17.71
N ARG A 64 33.93 22.76 -17.26
CA ARG A 64 34.06 24.01 -18.03
C ARG A 64 33.82 25.25 -17.17
N PHE A 65 34.27 26.39 -17.69
CA PHE A 65 33.93 27.73 -17.21
C PHE A 65 33.06 28.47 -18.23
N VAL A 66 32.11 29.26 -17.74
CA VAL A 66 31.31 30.19 -18.53
C VAL A 66 31.42 31.58 -17.90
N HIS A 67 31.77 32.56 -18.71
CA HIS A 67 31.87 33.95 -18.28
C HIS A 67 30.77 34.77 -18.93
N ASN A 68 30.02 35.51 -18.13
CA ASN A 68 29.00 36.44 -18.60
C ASN A 68 29.23 37.79 -17.92
N GLY A 69 29.82 38.74 -18.64
CA GLY A 69 30.36 39.95 -18.04
C GLY A 69 31.38 39.60 -16.95
N ASP A 70 31.18 40.13 -15.76
CA ASP A 70 32.07 39.87 -14.63
C ASP A 70 31.69 38.60 -13.83
N THR A 71 30.47 38.05 -14.03
CA THR A 71 30.05 36.79 -13.42
C THR A 71 30.80 35.61 -14.03
N THR A 72 31.30 34.71 -13.17
CA THR A 72 31.88 33.43 -13.61
C THR A 72 31.03 32.29 -13.05
N LEU A 73 30.57 31.43 -13.95
CA LEU A 73 30.00 30.13 -13.62
C LEU A 73 31.02 29.04 -13.96
N PHE A 74 31.04 27.98 -13.18
CA PHE A 74 31.79 26.79 -13.50
C PHE A 74 30.94 25.54 -13.27
N PHE A 75 31.20 24.55 -14.09
CA PHE A 75 30.51 23.28 -14.09
C PHE A 75 31.48 22.21 -13.62
N PHE A 76 31.03 21.34 -12.73
CA PHE A 76 31.89 20.32 -12.14
C PHE A 76 31.11 19.05 -11.83
N SER A 77 31.89 18.00 -11.60
CA SER A 77 31.41 16.69 -11.18
C SER A 77 32.37 16.09 -10.17
N TYR A 78 31.89 15.18 -9.32
CA TYR A 78 32.78 14.38 -8.50
C TYR A 78 32.28 12.96 -8.27
N ASN A 79 33.23 12.09 -7.95
CA ASN A 79 32.98 10.78 -7.35
C ASN A 79 33.50 10.78 -5.92
N CYS A 80 32.68 10.37 -4.96
CA CYS A 80 33.07 10.19 -3.57
C CYS A 80 33.20 8.70 -3.25
N TYR A 81 34.35 8.32 -2.72
CA TYR A 81 34.67 6.97 -2.29
C TYR A 81 34.86 6.90 -0.78
N ALA A 82 34.33 5.86 -0.13
CA ALA A 82 34.66 5.51 1.25
C ALA A 82 35.53 4.24 1.26
N ASP A 83 36.78 4.35 1.72
CA ASP A 83 37.78 3.27 1.70
C ASP A 83 37.92 2.55 0.33
N GLY A 84 37.69 3.29 -0.76
CA GLY A 84 37.79 2.80 -2.13
C GLY A 84 36.47 2.34 -2.76
N GLU A 85 35.37 2.24 -2.00
CA GLU A 85 34.03 1.95 -2.52
C GLU A 85 33.35 3.24 -2.99
N LEU A 86 32.81 3.28 -4.21
CA LEU A 86 32.05 4.44 -4.72
C LEU A 86 30.71 4.53 -3.99
N ILE A 87 30.47 5.62 -3.28
CA ILE A 87 29.25 5.80 -2.47
C ILE A 87 28.35 6.92 -2.95
N LEU A 88 28.89 7.94 -3.64
CA LEU A 88 28.14 9.09 -4.11
C LEU A 88 28.75 9.65 -5.40
N GLU A 89 27.89 9.92 -6.36
CA GLU A 89 28.20 10.68 -7.57
C GLU A 89 27.49 12.02 -7.52
N LEU A 90 28.21 13.08 -7.87
CA LEU A 90 27.63 14.39 -8.18
C LEU A 90 27.93 14.74 -9.64
N ARG A 91 26.89 15.12 -10.37
CA ARG A 91 26.88 15.38 -11.81
C ARG A 91 26.13 16.66 -12.11
N ASP A 92 26.37 17.22 -13.29
CA ASP A 92 25.70 18.42 -13.78
C ASP A 92 25.77 19.61 -12.81
N ALA A 93 26.78 19.65 -11.92
CA ALA A 93 26.82 20.67 -10.90
C ALA A 93 27.29 21.99 -11.49
N CYS A 94 26.60 23.06 -11.08
CA CYS A 94 26.85 24.41 -11.54
C CYS A 94 26.96 25.30 -10.31
N ALA A 95 28.08 26.00 -10.20
CA ALA A 95 28.29 27.01 -9.19
C ALA A 95 28.83 28.29 -9.81
N GLY A 96 28.70 29.40 -9.09
CA GLY A 96 29.11 30.71 -9.59
C GLY A 96 29.66 31.62 -8.51
N PHE A 97 30.28 32.70 -8.96
CA PHE A 97 30.81 33.76 -8.11
C PHE A 97 30.06 35.06 -8.36
N PHE A 98 29.44 35.59 -7.31
CA PHE A 98 28.46 36.67 -7.40
C PHE A 98 28.82 37.85 -6.49
N SER A 99 28.49 39.06 -6.91
CA SER A 99 28.51 40.24 -6.05
C SER A 99 27.33 40.20 -5.06
N LYS A 100 27.42 41.00 -3.99
CA LYS A 100 26.30 41.16 -3.04
C LYS A 100 25.02 41.68 -3.72
N GLU A 101 25.17 42.54 -4.71
CA GLU A 101 24.05 43.11 -5.49
C GLU A 101 23.36 42.05 -6.36
N GLU A 102 24.15 41.17 -7.00
CA GLU A 102 23.64 40.04 -7.80
C GLU A 102 22.85 39.05 -6.94
N LEU A 103 23.17 38.93 -5.64
CA LEU A 103 22.51 38.04 -4.69
C LEU A 103 21.40 38.70 -3.85
N ALA A 104 21.24 40.02 -3.92
CA ALA A 104 20.31 40.77 -3.06
C ALA A 104 18.84 40.41 -3.32
N THR A 105 18.51 39.91 -4.51
CA THR A 105 17.15 39.45 -4.84
C THR A 105 17.19 37.98 -5.23
N PRO A 106 16.57 37.07 -4.44
CA PRO A 106 16.46 35.68 -4.84
C PRO A 106 15.64 35.59 -6.13
N LEU A 107 16.20 34.93 -7.14
CA LEU A 107 15.52 34.65 -8.42
C LEU A 107 14.26 33.82 -8.18
N GLY A 108 14.30 32.97 -7.16
CA GLY A 108 13.26 32.02 -6.83
C GLY A 108 13.24 30.83 -7.81
N VAL A 109 12.65 29.73 -7.37
CA VAL A 109 12.39 28.58 -8.24
C VAL A 109 11.08 28.83 -8.98
N VAL A 110 11.14 28.82 -10.31
CA VAL A 110 9.94 28.93 -11.16
C VAL A 110 9.37 27.55 -11.40
N ILE A 111 8.14 27.33 -10.93
CA ILE A 111 7.34 26.16 -11.33
C ILE A 111 6.70 26.50 -12.68
N THR A 112 7.01 25.72 -13.70
CA THR A 112 6.50 25.92 -15.07
C THR A 112 5.07 25.43 -15.22
N ASP A 113 4.34 25.92 -16.23
CA ASP A 113 2.99 25.42 -16.54
C ASP A 113 3.00 23.94 -16.92
N ARG A 114 4.07 23.48 -17.59
CA ARG A 114 4.27 22.07 -17.91
C ARG A 114 4.34 21.22 -16.65
N GLU A 115 5.13 21.63 -15.66
CA GLU A 115 5.23 20.91 -14.39
C GLU A 115 3.91 20.91 -13.62
N ARG A 116 3.16 22.03 -13.64
CA ARG A 116 1.81 22.06 -13.04
C ARG A 116 0.88 21.05 -13.71
N ALA A 117 0.90 20.97 -15.04
CA ALA A 117 0.09 20.02 -15.80
C ALA A 117 0.51 18.56 -15.54
N GLU A 118 1.82 18.27 -15.55
CA GLU A 118 2.38 16.95 -15.21
C GLU A 118 1.93 16.50 -13.81
N ARG A 119 1.97 17.41 -12.83
CA ARG A 119 1.53 17.15 -11.46
C ARG A 119 0.03 16.91 -11.35
N ALA A 120 -0.78 17.68 -12.08
CA ALA A 120 -2.24 17.49 -12.11
C ALA A 120 -2.67 16.18 -12.80
N ALA A 121 -1.83 15.62 -13.67
CA ALA A 121 -2.07 14.36 -14.37
C ALA A 121 -1.64 13.11 -13.59
N LEU A 122 -1.07 13.26 -12.40
CA LEU A 122 -0.62 12.13 -11.59
C LEU A 122 -1.81 11.32 -11.05
N THR A 123 -1.75 10.00 -11.23
CA THR A 123 -2.72 9.08 -10.63
C THR A 123 -2.61 9.12 -9.12
N GLN A 124 -3.75 9.16 -8.42
CA GLN A 124 -3.79 8.99 -6.98
C GLN A 124 -3.34 7.58 -6.59
N GLY A 125 -2.55 7.48 -5.53
CA GLY A 125 -2.16 6.25 -4.89
C GLY A 125 -2.77 6.14 -3.49
N TYR A 126 -2.55 5.01 -2.85
CA TYR A 126 -2.94 4.77 -1.47
C TYR A 126 -1.91 3.88 -0.80
N PHE A 127 -1.58 4.18 0.46
CA PHE A 127 -0.77 3.33 1.31
C PHE A 127 -1.44 3.15 2.66
N LYS A 128 -1.69 1.89 3.05
CA LYS A 128 -2.20 1.56 4.37
C LYS A 128 -1.06 1.68 5.40
N PRO A 129 -1.11 2.61 6.37
CA PRO A 129 -0.08 2.73 7.39
C PRO A 129 -0.03 1.45 8.25
N LEU A 130 1.17 1.05 8.68
CA LEU A 130 1.38 -0.17 9.47
C LEU A 130 1.04 0.04 10.95
N ALA A 131 1.08 1.28 11.41
CA ALA A 131 0.59 1.72 12.72
C ALA A 131 -0.10 3.08 12.55
N ARG A 132 -1.18 3.30 13.29
CA ARG A 132 -2.04 4.49 13.14
C ARG A 132 -1.79 5.51 14.25
N THR A 133 -1.87 6.79 13.90
CA THR A 133 -1.81 7.89 14.83
C THR A 133 -2.61 9.07 14.30
N ASP A 134 -3.34 9.74 15.19
CA ASP A 134 -4.09 10.97 14.86
C ASP A 134 -3.21 12.22 15.00
N LYS A 135 -1.94 12.05 15.39
CA LYS A 135 -1.02 13.16 15.60
C LYS A 135 -0.55 13.74 14.27
N THR A 136 -1.16 14.84 13.86
CA THR A 136 -0.82 15.55 12.61
C THR A 136 0.19 16.68 12.81
N LEU A 137 0.45 17.12 14.05
CA LEU A 137 1.44 18.15 14.38
C LEU A 137 2.49 17.59 15.34
N LEU A 138 3.76 17.70 14.96
CA LEU A 138 4.93 17.33 15.75
C LEU A 138 5.71 18.59 16.15
N THR A 139 5.87 18.77 17.45
CA THR A 139 6.61 19.87 18.07
C THR A 139 8.09 19.53 18.24
N GLY A 140 8.94 20.50 18.59
CA GLY A 140 10.34 20.24 18.91
C GLY A 140 10.55 19.20 20.03
N ALA A 141 9.61 19.10 20.98
CA ALA A 141 9.65 18.07 22.03
C ALA A 141 9.39 16.67 21.47
N ASP A 142 8.49 16.57 20.48
CA ASP A 142 8.22 15.30 19.79
C ASP A 142 9.42 14.86 18.95
N LEU A 143 10.04 15.80 18.23
CA LEU A 143 11.25 15.52 17.44
C LEU A 143 12.43 15.08 18.31
N GLU A 144 12.54 15.64 19.52
CA GLU A 144 13.52 15.21 20.52
C GLU A 144 13.27 13.77 21.00
N LEU A 145 12.01 13.38 21.23
CA LEU A 145 11.66 11.99 21.53
C LEU A 145 11.98 11.04 20.36
N LEU A 146 11.76 11.47 19.11
CA LEU A 146 12.16 10.69 17.94
C LEU A 146 13.69 10.55 17.83
N ALA A 147 14.47 11.58 18.20
CA ALA A 147 15.93 11.49 18.28
C ALA A 147 16.42 10.54 19.39
N GLN A 148 15.60 10.33 20.42
CA GLN A 148 15.84 9.34 21.49
C GLN A 148 15.35 7.94 21.13
N GLY A 149 14.69 7.74 19.97
CA GLY A 149 14.10 6.47 19.57
C GLY A 149 12.79 6.12 20.29
N ARG A 150 12.11 7.11 20.88
CA ARG A 150 10.91 6.93 21.73
C ARG A 150 9.61 7.14 20.93
N TYR A 151 9.47 6.42 19.82
CA TYR A 151 8.38 6.59 18.85
C TYR A 151 6.99 6.43 19.48
N GLY A 152 6.86 5.46 20.41
CA GLY A 152 5.59 5.16 21.07
C GLY A 152 5.03 6.31 21.91
N GLU A 153 5.90 7.20 22.41
CA GLU A 153 5.48 8.40 23.16
C GLU A 153 5.05 9.55 22.25
N VAL A 154 5.46 9.52 20.99
CA VAL A 154 5.08 10.52 20.00
C VAL A 154 3.78 10.11 19.32
N PHE A 155 3.74 8.90 18.77
CA PHE A 155 2.65 8.46 17.89
C PHE A 155 1.62 7.55 18.58
N GLY A 156 1.98 6.95 19.71
CA GLY A 156 1.14 6.02 20.45
C GLY A 156 1.72 4.61 20.53
N PRO A 157 1.13 3.72 21.35
CA PRO A 157 1.70 2.42 21.69
C PRO A 157 1.89 1.49 20.48
N GLU A 158 1.12 1.64 19.40
CA GLU A 158 1.26 0.82 18.18
C GLU A 158 2.59 1.06 17.44
N HIS A 159 3.22 2.22 17.65
CA HIS A 159 4.53 2.56 17.09
C HIS A 159 5.70 2.16 17.99
N ALA A 160 5.44 1.69 19.21
CA ALA A 160 6.48 1.32 20.16
C ALA A 160 7.26 0.07 19.70
N GLN A 161 8.53 0.03 20.05
CA GLN A 161 9.39 -1.15 19.89
C GLN A 161 10.11 -1.45 21.20
N ASP A 162 10.50 -2.71 21.37
CA ASP A 162 11.31 -3.16 22.49
C ASP A 162 12.65 -2.37 22.50
N GLU A 163 13.11 -1.96 23.69
CA GLU A 163 14.31 -1.14 23.84
C GLU A 163 15.52 -1.81 23.20
N GLY A 164 16.30 -1.03 22.44
CA GLY A 164 17.53 -1.50 21.80
C GLY A 164 17.33 -2.32 20.51
N LEU A 165 16.10 -2.58 20.07
CA LEU A 165 15.84 -3.33 18.83
C LEU A 165 16.37 -2.63 17.58
N ASN A 166 16.08 -1.34 17.41
CA ASN A 166 16.43 -0.52 16.25
C ASN A 166 17.12 0.79 16.66
N PRO A 167 18.34 0.74 17.22
CA PRO A 167 19.03 1.94 17.73
C PRO A 167 19.47 2.91 16.62
N GLY A 168 19.39 2.50 15.35
CA GLY A 168 19.71 3.33 14.18
C GLY A 168 18.51 4.08 13.58
N LEU A 169 17.27 3.76 13.97
CA LEU A 169 16.06 4.36 13.39
C LEU A 169 15.56 5.59 14.17
N ARG A 170 16.45 6.56 14.39
CA ARG A 170 16.16 7.79 15.14
C ARG A 170 16.58 9.03 14.37
N LEU A 171 15.98 10.17 14.69
CA LEU A 171 16.43 11.46 14.15
C LEU A 171 17.81 11.84 14.70
N PRO A 172 18.57 12.71 14.01
CA PRO A 172 19.77 13.33 14.55
C PRO A 172 19.49 14.11 15.85
N ASP A 173 20.53 14.30 16.66
CA ASP A 173 20.44 15.11 17.87
C ASP A 173 20.30 16.62 17.56
N ALA A 174 20.16 17.42 18.63
CA ALA A 174 19.90 18.84 18.54
C ALA A 174 20.93 19.63 17.70
N MET A 175 22.20 19.20 17.62
CA MET A 175 23.22 19.94 16.86
C MET A 175 22.98 19.88 15.35
N LEU A 176 22.51 18.72 14.86
CA LEU A 176 22.20 18.47 13.44
C LEU A 176 20.71 18.57 13.11
N ARG A 177 19.85 18.87 14.08
CA ARG A 177 18.40 19.00 13.85
C ARG A 177 18.10 20.21 12.95
N MET A 178 17.49 19.94 11.80
CA MET A 178 17.17 20.93 10.76
C MET A 178 15.67 21.17 10.59
N VAL A 179 14.86 20.71 11.54
CA VAL A 179 13.41 20.95 11.63
C VAL A 179 13.00 21.07 13.09
N ASP A 180 12.15 22.04 13.41
CA ASP A 180 11.69 22.31 14.79
C ASP A 180 10.19 22.04 14.97
N GLU A 181 9.43 21.97 13.87
CA GLU A 181 8.00 21.71 13.86
C GLU A 181 7.61 21.09 12.52
N VAL A 182 6.75 20.06 12.54
CA VAL A 182 6.31 19.32 11.35
C VAL A 182 4.80 19.11 11.41
N THR A 183 4.10 19.47 10.34
CA THR A 183 2.70 19.09 10.11
C THR A 183 2.64 18.01 9.04
N VAL A 184 1.83 16.98 9.27
CA VAL A 184 1.65 15.82 8.39
C VAL A 184 0.18 15.73 7.96
N ASP A 185 -0.03 15.72 6.65
CA ASP A 185 -1.27 15.33 5.99
C ASP A 185 -1.02 14.03 5.20
N ARG A 186 -1.39 12.88 5.78
CA ARG A 186 -1.10 11.55 5.22
C ARG A 186 -1.76 11.31 3.85
N LEU A 187 -2.92 11.92 3.61
CA LEU A 187 -3.67 11.76 2.36
C LEU A 187 -3.47 12.95 1.41
N GLY A 188 -2.61 13.89 1.79
CA GLY A 188 -2.30 15.08 1.01
C GLY A 188 -1.31 14.81 -0.14
N GLY A 189 -1.00 15.89 -0.86
CA GLY A 189 -0.06 15.89 -1.96
C GLY A 189 -0.67 15.41 -3.29
N PRO A 190 0.04 15.59 -4.40
CA PRO A 190 -0.50 15.34 -5.74
C PRO A 190 -0.78 13.85 -6.01
N ARG A 191 -0.21 12.94 -5.21
CA ARG A 191 -0.42 11.49 -5.31
C ARG A 191 -1.35 10.93 -4.23
N GLY A 192 -1.81 11.75 -3.28
CA GLY A 192 -2.59 11.26 -2.13
C GLY A 192 -1.80 10.36 -1.17
N LEU A 193 -0.47 10.37 -1.26
CA LEU A 193 0.45 9.53 -0.48
C LEU A 193 1.08 10.24 0.71
N GLY A 194 0.86 11.55 0.85
CA GLY A 194 1.40 12.36 1.94
C GLY A 194 1.84 13.76 1.49
N LYS A 195 1.58 14.74 2.35
CA LYS A 195 2.21 16.07 2.33
C LYS A 195 2.71 16.41 3.72
N LEU A 196 3.94 16.91 3.82
CA LEU A 196 4.47 17.47 5.06
C LEU A 196 4.78 18.95 4.85
N THR A 197 4.52 19.75 5.88
CA THR A 197 5.06 21.11 6.00
C THR A 197 5.89 21.21 7.26
N ALA A 198 7.00 21.95 7.22
CA ALA A 198 7.85 22.06 8.39
C ALA A 198 8.56 23.41 8.46
N VAL A 199 9.00 23.77 9.67
CA VAL A 199 9.70 25.02 9.94
C VAL A 199 11.02 24.73 10.62
N LYS A 200 12.08 25.44 10.20
CA LYS A 200 13.34 25.57 10.93
C LYS A 200 13.55 27.02 11.30
N ARG A 201 13.65 27.30 12.60
CA ARG A 201 13.99 28.61 13.14
C ARG A 201 15.50 28.75 13.14
N LEU A 202 15.97 29.90 12.67
CA LEU A 202 17.39 30.19 12.47
C LEU A 202 17.87 31.18 13.52
N GLU A 203 19.06 30.92 14.05
CA GLU A 203 19.74 31.77 15.02
C GLU A 203 20.91 32.44 14.30
N PRO A 204 21.00 33.79 14.28
CA PRO A 204 22.02 34.50 13.50
C PRO A 204 23.47 34.15 13.84
N ASP A 205 23.72 33.72 15.07
CA ASP A 205 25.04 33.35 15.62
C ASP A 205 25.24 31.84 15.76
N ALA A 206 24.36 31.02 15.18
CA ALA A 206 24.48 29.57 15.20
C ALA A 206 25.74 29.06 14.49
N TRP A 207 26.20 27.89 14.93
CA TRP A 207 27.42 27.25 14.44
C TRP A 207 27.48 27.18 12.91
N TYR A 208 26.35 26.84 12.27
CA TYR A 208 26.25 26.65 10.82
C TYR A 208 26.45 27.95 10.01
N PHE A 209 26.24 29.14 10.60
CA PHE A 209 26.63 30.40 9.97
C PHE A 209 28.07 30.77 10.30
N THR A 210 28.51 30.55 11.54
CA THR A 210 29.87 30.92 11.97
C THR A 210 30.96 30.15 11.24
N CYS A 211 30.68 28.91 10.80
CA CYS A 211 31.65 28.08 10.08
C CYS A 211 31.51 28.10 8.56
N HIS A 212 30.42 28.65 8.01
CA HIS A 212 30.11 28.58 6.58
C HIS A 212 29.47 29.91 6.12
N PHE A 213 30.24 30.90 5.67
CA PHE A 213 31.69 31.04 5.72
C PHE A 213 32.08 32.20 6.65
N PRO A 214 33.30 32.21 7.23
CA PRO A 214 33.73 33.26 8.18
C PRO A 214 33.51 34.72 7.71
N ASP A 215 33.69 35.00 6.41
CA ASP A 215 33.51 36.35 5.83
C ASP A 215 32.24 36.49 4.96
N ASP A 216 31.46 35.41 4.83
CA ASP A 216 30.24 35.32 4.02
C ASP A 216 29.29 34.28 4.62
N PRO A 217 28.64 34.59 5.76
CA PRO A 217 27.82 33.63 6.48
C PRO A 217 26.55 33.30 5.69
N VAL A 218 26.38 32.01 5.39
CA VAL A 218 25.27 31.46 4.62
C VAL A 218 25.01 30.02 5.05
N LEU A 219 23.76 29.61 5.24
CA LEU A 219 23.47 28.22 5.60
C LEU A 219 23.83 27.31 4.42
N ALA A 220 24.62 26.26 4.71
CA ALA A 220 25.00 25.27 3.71
C ALA A 220 23.77 24.58 3.11
N GLY A 221 23.72 24.49 1.78
CA GLY A 221 22.61 23.80 1.08
C GLY A 221 22.48 22.33 1.46
N SER A 222 23.60 21.70 1.82
CA SER A 222 23.65 20.33 2.36
C SER A 222 22.88 20.19 3.68
N LEU A 223 22.99 21.15 4.60
CA LEU A 223 22.21 21.17 5.85
C LEU A 223 20.71 21.41 5.58
N VAL A 224 20.38 22.24 4.59
CA VAL A 224 18.97 22.39 4.18
C VAL A 224 18.42 21.06 3.66
N ALA A 225 19.20 20.33 2.86
CA ALA A 225 18.85 18.99 2.39
C ALA A 225 18.75 17.96 3.54
N GLU A 226 19.56 18.08 4.60
CA GLU A 226 19.44 17.25 5.79
C GLU A 226 18.05 17.39 6.45
N GLY A 227 17.49 18.61 6.48
CA GLY A 227 16.12 18.82 6.95
C GLY A 227 15.10 18.03 6.14
N ALA A 228 15.28 17.92 4.81
CA ALA A 228 14.42 17.08 3.98
C ALA A 228 14.61 15.58 4.27
N VAL A 229 15.84 15.12 4.53
CA VAL A 229 16.10 13.74 4.97
C VAL A 229 15.40 13.45 6.30
N GLN A 230 15.49 14.35 7.28
CA GLN A 230 14.81 14.22 8.58
C GLN A 230 13.29 14.17 8.45
N LEU A 231 12.71 14.89 7.48
CA LEU A 231 11.28 14.82 7.19
C LEU A 231 10.87 13.46 6.61
N LEU A 232 11.68 12.86 5.74
CA LEU A 232 11.44 11.49 5.25
C LEU A 232 11.63 10.44 6.34
N GLN A 233 12.64 10.59 7.21
CA GLN A 233 12.80 9.75 8.41
C GLN A 233 11.55 9.81 9.29
N THR A 234 11.06 11.03 9.56
CA THR A 234 9.86 11.28 10.35
C THR A 234 8.63 10.63 9.70
N TYR A 235 8.48 10.73 8.38
CA TYR A 235 7.34 10.13 7.68
C TYR A 235 7.37 8.59 7.66
N LEU A 236 8.56 7.98 7.49
CA LEU A 236 8.72 6.53 7.62
C LEU A 236 8.30 6.05 9.01
N LEU A 237 8.73 6.75 10.07
CA LEU A 237 8.33 6.44 11.45
C LEU A 237 6.83 6.65 11.67
N TYR A 238 6.28 7.74 11.15
CA TYR A 238 4.85 8.07 11.22
C TYR A 238 3.98 6.96 10.62
N LEU A 239 4.38 6.39 9.48
CA LEU A 239 3.70 5.28 8.82
C LEU A 239 3.92 3.90 9.50
N GLY A 240 4.79 3.81 10.50
CA GLY A 240 5.13 2.56 11.17
C GLY A 240 6.14 1.69 10.42
N MET A 241 6.87 2.22 9.43
CA MET A 241 7.78 1.44 8.58
C MET A 241 8.98 0.84 9.34
N HIS A 242 9.33 1.39 10.51
CA HIS A 242 10.35 0.84 11.40
C HIS A 242 9.95 -0.49 12.05
N LEU A 243 8.67 -0.84 12.02
CA LEU A 243 8.12 -2.05 12.66
C LEU A 243 8.38 -3.34 11.85
N THR A 244 8.85 -3.23 10.60
CA THR A 244 8.95 -4.39 9.72
C THR A 244 10.28 -5.13 9.76
N LEU A 245 11.34 -4.50 10.28
CA LEU A 245 12.70 -5.05 10.28
C LEU A 245 13.38 -4.85 11.65
N PRO A 246 14.10 -5.87 12.15
CA PRO A 246 14.99 -5.74 13.30
C PRO A 246 16.35 -5.17 12.88
N ASP A 247 17.12 -4.65 13.87
CA ASP A 247 18.45 -4.04 13.74
C ASP A 247 18.64 -3.22 12.45
N ALA A 248 17.70 -2.33 12.18
CA ALA A 248 17.61 -1.54 10.97
C ALA A 248 18.16 -0.12 11.14
N ARG A 249 18.38 0.52 9.99
CA ARG A 249 18.85 1.89 9.81
C ARG A 249 18.12 2.58 8.65
N PHE A 250 18.17 3.91 8.65
CA PHE A 250 17.80 4.69 7.48
C PHE A 250 18.93 4.64 6.45
N GLN A 251 18.57 4.51 5.18
CA GLN A 251 19.51 4.56 4.07
C GLN A 251 18.88 5.35 2.93
N THR A 252 19.67 6.17 2.24
CA THR A 252 19.24 6.79 0.98
C THR A 252 18.92 5.72 -0.06
N VAL A 253 17.93 5.97 -0.92
CA VAL A 253 17.68 5.09 -2.07
C VAL A 253 18.90 5.18 -3.00
N THR A 254 19.40 4.03 -3.45
CA THR A 254 20.57 3.95 -4.32
C THR A 254 20.17 3.95 -5.79
N ASP A 255 21.08 4.38 -6.65
CA ASP A 255 20.96 4.38 -8.11
C ASP A 255 19.86 5.28 -8.70
N GLU A 256 19.17 6.03 -7.85
CA GLU A 256 18.18 7.04 -8.22
C GLU A 256 18.83 8.43 -8.34
N ARG A 257 18.48 9.14 -9.42
CA ARG A 257 18.92 10.52 -9.66
C ARG A 257 18.10 11.48 -8.81
N ILE A 258 18.77 12.30 -8.01
CA ILE A 258 18.20 13.40 -7.23
C ILE A 258 18.62 14.71 -7.88
N ASP A 259 17.68 15.55 -8.31
CA ASP A 259 17.99 16.87 -8.87
C ASP A 259 17.79 17.96 -7.82
N VAL A 260 18.78 18.85 -7.67
CA VAL A 260 18.75 19.97 -6.71
C VAL A 260 18.93 21.28 -7.46
N GLN A 261 18.05 22.24 -7.18
CA GLN A 261 18.12 23.61 -7.70
C GLN A 261 18.11 24.59 -6.52
N VAL A 262 19.05 25.53 -6.54
CA VAL A 262 19.22 26.58 -5.55
C VAL A 262 19.15 27.93 -6.28
N ARG A 263 18.20 28.78 -5.87
CA ARG A 263 17.89 30.09 -6.48
C ARG A 263 17.79 31.21 -5.45
N GLY A 264 18.24 30.96 -4.23
CA GLY A 264 18.35 31.93 -3.15
C GLY A 264 19.40 31.48 -2.13
N GLN A 265 19.68 32.36 -1.18
CA GLN A 265 20.64 32.13 -0.10
C GLN A 265 19.96 32.37 1.24
N VAL A 266 20.33 31.59 2.24
CA VAL A 266 19.83 31.74 3.62
C VAL A 266 20.97 32.33 4.43
N THR A 267 20.81 33.54 4.92
CA THR A 267 21.82 34.31 5.67
C THR A 267 21.37 34.56 7.12
N PRO A 268 22.23 35.06 8.01
CA PRO A 268 21.86 35.42 9.39
C PRO A 268 20.71 36.43 9.54
N GLU A 269 20.33 37.14 8.47
CA GLU A 269 19.18 38.07 8.47
C GLU A 269 17.83 37.33 8.44
N HIS A 270 17.83 36.06 8.04
CA HIS A 270 16.61 35.25 7.98
C HIS A 270 16.38 34.57 9.31
N SER A 271 15.14 34.66 9.83
CA SER A 271 14.75 34.02 11.08
C SER A 271 14.24 32.59 10.91
N GLU A 272 13.88 32.18 9.70
CA GLU A 272 13.35 30.83 9.42
C GLU A 272 13.49 30.42 7.96
N ILE A 273 13.40 29.10 7.74
CA ILE A 273 13.07 28.47 6.45
C ILE A 273 11.85 27.56 6.64
N ARG A 274 11.04 27.41 5.59
CA ARG A 274 9.90 26.49 5.58
C ARG A 274 10.07 25.42 4.51
N TYR A 275 9.74 24.18 4.85
CA TYR A 275 9.73 23.05 3.92
C TYR A 275 8.30 22.74 3.51
N GLU A 276 8.10 22.43 2.22
CA GLU A 276 6.96 21.69 1.71
C GLU A 276 7.45 20.42 1.04
N VAL A 277 7.02 19.27 1.55
CA VAL A 277 7.41 17.94 1.08
C VAL A 277 6.18 17.25 0.54
N GLU A 278 6.26 16.72 -0.67
CA GLU A 278 5.19 15.97 -1.30
C GLU A 278 5.67 14.57 -1.60
N ILE A 279 4.95 13.60 -1.05
CA ILE A 279 5.29 12.20 -1.18
C ILE A 279 4.84 11.69 -2.54
N MET A 280 5.80 11.20 -3.30
CA MET A 280 5.61 10.74 -4.68
C MET A 280 5.46 9.22 -4.76
N GLU A 281 6.12 8.50 -3.84
CA GLU A 281 6.08 7.05 -3.73
C GLU A 281 6.19 6.60 -2.26
N VAL A 282 5.42 5.56 -1.92
CA VAL A 282 5.55 4.80 -0.67
C VAL A 282 5.39 3.33 -1.01
N THR A 283 6.33 2.48 -0.58
CA THR A 283 6.29 1.04 -0.88
C THR A 283 6.95 0.24 0.24
N LEU A 284 6.52 -1.03 0.43
CA LEU A 284 7.22 -2.01 1.27
C LEU A 284 8.29 -2.79 0.49
N LEU A 285 8.28 -2.73 -0.85
CA LEU A 285 9.05 -3.61 -1.70
C LEU A 285 10.08 -2.83 -2.53
N PRO A 286 11.33 -3.32 -2.65
CA PRO A 286 11.88 -4.50 -1.97
C PRO A 286 12.13 -4.28 -0.46
N ARG A 287 12.13 -3.03 -0.01
CA ARG A 287 12.21 -2.60 1.38
C ARG A 287 11.33 -1.37 1.62
N PRO A 288 10.91 -1.10 2.87
CA PRO A 288 10.12 0.08 3.19
C PRO A 288 10.82 1.35 2.71
N THR A 289 10.18 2.08 1.79
CA THR A 289 10.77 3.22 1.08
C THR A 289 9.76 4.34 0.93
N VAL A 290 10.25 5.58 1.03
CA VAL A 290 9.52 6.81 0.67
C VAL A 290 10.36 7.63 -0.31
N MET A 291 9.73 8.21 -1.32
CA MET A 291 10.34 9.18 -2.22
C MET A 291 9.51 10.45 -2.31
N ALA A 292 10.17 11.61 -2.40
CA ALA A 292 9.49 12.90 -2.37
C ALA A 292 10.12 13.97 -3.26
N ASP A 293 9.28 14.91 -3.68
CA ASP A 293 9.68 16.23 -4.21
C ASP A 293 9.56 17.26 -3.07
N ILE A 294 10.54 18.16 -2.95
CA ILE A 294 10.67 19.12 -1.84
C ILE A 294 10.87 20.54 -2.38
N LEU A 295 10.18 21.49 -1.76
CA LEU A 295 10.42 22.92 -1.91
C LEU A 295 10.79 23.52 -0.56
N VAL A 296 11.77 24.42 -0.56
CA VAL A 296 12.16 25.19 0.62
C VAL A 296 11.95 26.67 0.35
N TYR A 297 11.31 27.35 1.30
CA TYR A 297 10.88 28.73 1.18
C TYR A 297 11.63 29.65 2.14
N LEU A 298 11.89 30.87 1.65
CA LEU A 298 12.22 32.03 2.45
C LEU A 298 11.06 33.04 2.35
N GLY A 299 10.32 33.21 3.43
CA GLY A 299 9.01 33.86 3.40
C GLY A 299 8.08 33.13 2.44
N ASP A 300 7.59 33.82 1.41
CA ASP A 300 6.69 33.26 0.38
C ASP A 300 7.43 32.80 -0.89
N LYS A 301 8.76 32.96 -0.95
CA LYS A 301 9.55 32.65 -2.16
C LYS A 301 10.18 31.26 -2.05
N PRO A 302 9.91 30.32 -2.98
CA PRO A 302 10.64 29.06 -3.05
C PRO A 302 12.06 29.33 -3.53
N VAL A 303 13.07 28.94 -2.76
CA VAL A 303 14.48 29.21 -3.04
C VAL A 303 15.29 27.95 -3.31
N ILE A 304 14.83 26.79 -2.82
CA ILE A 304 15.45 25.49 -3.11
C ILE A 304 14.37 24.52 -3.56
N LYS A 305 14.70 23.71 -4.56
CA LYS A 305 13.87 22.60 -5.03
C LYS A 305 14.73 21.34 -5.11
N MET A 306 14.22 20.25 -4.54
CA MET A 306 14.81 18.93 -4.64
C MET A 306 13.78 17.99 -5.23
N ARG A 307 14.17 17.17 -6.21
CA ARG A 307 13.29 16.17 -6.82
C ARG A 307 13.83 14.79 -6.58
N ASN A 308 12.91 13.84 -6.39
CA ASN A 308 13.22 12.42 -6.29
C ASN A 308 14.13 12.03 -5.09
N LEU A 309 14.05 12.77 -3.97
CA LEU A 309 14.78 12.39 -2.75
C LEU A 309 14.13 11.15 -2.15
N GLY A 310 14.90 10.06 -2.03
CA GLY A 310 14.42 8.78 -1.52
C GLY A 310 15.12 8.34 -0.24
N LEU A 311 14.36 7.79 0.70
CA LEU A 311 14.85 7.16 1.92
C LEU A 311 14.16 5.82 2.16
N GLN A 312 14.91 4.84 2.64
CA GLN A 312 14.44 3.49 2.92
C GLN A 312 14.88 3.00 4.31
N VAL A 313 14.12 2.08 4.88
CA VAL A 313 14.48 1.31 6.09
C VAL A 313 15.16 0.03 5.64
N ARG A 314 16.37 -0.20 6.13
CA ARG A 314 17.20 -1.36 5.78
C ARG A 314 17.76 -1.99 7.04
N GLU A 315 17.66 -3.30 7.13
CA GLU A 315 18.40 -4.08 8.12
C GLU A 315 19.92 -3.85 7.99
N LYS A 316 20.66 -3.94 9.08
CA LYS A 316 22.13 -3.96 9.02
C LYS A 316 22.62 -5.29 8.49
N ASP A 317 23.80 -5.25 7.88
CA ASP A 317 24.45 -6.41 7.27
C ASP A 317 24.55 -7.58 8.27
N GLY A 318 24.07 -8.76 7.88
CA GLY A 318 24.08 -9.96 8.71
C GLY A 318 22.89 -10.13 9.66
N THR A 319 21.98 -9.14 9.74
CA THR A 319 20.77 -9.24 10.57
C THR A 319 19.83 -10.33 10.06
N PRO A 320 19.34 -11.24 10.91
CA PRO A 320 18.29 -12.18 10.53
C PRO A 320 16.92 -11.47 10.50
N TYR A 321 16.32 -11.38 9.32
CA TYR A 321 15.04 -10.70 9.09
C TYR A 321 14.01 -11.57 8.36
N ARG A 322 14.28 -12.85 8.17
CA ARG A 322 13.38 -13.82 7.50
C ARG A 322 13.32 -15.13 8.28
N PRO A 323 12.26 -15.94 8.11
CA PRO A 323 12.21 -17.28 8.72
C PRO A 323 13.37 -18.18 8.29
N GLU A 324 13.84 -18.98 9.23
CA GLU A 324 14.82 -20.05 8.98
C GLU A 324 14.12 -21.31 8.43
N ALA A 325 14.89 -22.38 8.20
CA ALA A 325 14.34 -23.67 7.83
C ALA A 325 13.29 -24.14 8.85
N GLY A 326 12.17 -24.66 8.37
CA GLY A 326 10.97 -24.94 9.17
C GLY A 326 9.97 -23.79 9.20
N GLY A 327 10.35 -22.59 8.74
CA GLY A 327 9.46 -21.44 8.61
C GLY A 327 9.06 -20.82 9.94
N VAL A 328 9.90 -20.85 10.97
CA VAL A 328 9.66 -20.14 12.23
C VAL A 328 10.80 -19.15 12.44
N PRO A 329 10.55 -17.83 12.39
CA PRO A 329 11.59 -16.83 12.62
C PRO A 329 11.83 -16.60 14.12
N ALA A 330 12.99 -16.01 14.43
CA ALA A 330 13.19 -15.30 15.69
C ALA A 330 12.24 -14.08 15.77
N PHE A 331 12.13 -13.44 16.94
CA PHE A 331 11.32 -12.24 17.06
C PHE A 331 11.87 -11.12 16.16
N LEU A 332 11.03 -10.63 15.23
CA LEU A 332 11.41 -9.65 14.21
C LEU A 332 11.07 -8.20 14.59
N GLY A 333 10.70 -7.95 15.85
CA GLY A 333 10.48 -6.60 16.35
C GLY A 333 9.08 -6.01 16.14
N ARG A 334 8.13 -6.79 15.60
CA ARG A 334 6.73 -6.39 15.41
C ARG A 334 5.86 -6.97 16.51
N ARG A 335 5.15 -6.10 17.23
CA ARG A 335 4.04 -6.48 18.13
C ARG A 335 2.72 -5.94 17.58
N ASN A 336 1.63 -6.65 17.84
CA ASN A 336 0.28 -6.15 17.55
C ASN A 336 -0.19 -5.16 18.65
N ARG A 337 -1.43 -4.68 18.52
CA ARG A 337 -2.06 -3.73 19.46
C ARG A 337 -2.17 -4.24 20.90
N SER A 338 -2.24 -5.56 21.07
CA SER A 338 -2.28 -6.23 22.38
C SER A 338 -0.88 -6.53 22.94
N GLY A 339 0.19 -6.15 22.24
CA GLY A 339 1.57 -6.42 22.62
C GLY A 339 2.05 -7.85 22.29
N GLU A 340 1.26 -8.67 21.59
CA GLU A 340 1.64 -10.00 21.16
C GLU A 340 2.68 -9.91 20.03
N PRO A 341 3.77 -10.70 20.05
CA PRO A 341 4.76 -10.69 18.99
C PRO A 341 4.17 -11.32 17.72
N ALA A 342 4.30 -10.62 16.59
CA ALA A 342 4.01 -11.22 15.29
C ALA A 342 5.16 -12.17 14.91
N MET A 343 4.79 -13.33 14.36
CA MET A 343 5.72 -14.31 13.82
C MET A 343 6.34 -13.78 12.52
N ILE A 344 5.50 -13.42 11.54
CA ILE A 344 5.92 -12.68 10.34
C ILE A 344 4.99 -11.49 10.14
N ASN A 345 5.51 -10.43 9.51
CA ASN A 345 4.87 -9.11 9.47
C ASN A 345 4.58 -8.65 8.02
N GLU A 346 4.06 -7.44 7.90
CA GLU A 346 3.54 -6.84 6.66
C GLU A 346 4.53 -6.86 5.50
N LEU A 347 5.83 -6.67 5.76
CA LEU A 347 6.88 -6.76 4.75
C LEU A 347 6.99 -8.18 4.16
N HIS A 348 6.88 -9.21 5.00
CA HIS A 348 6.97 -10.60 4.58
C HIS A 348 5.78 -10.96 3.68
N LEU A 349 4.57 -10.59 4.11
CA LEU A 349 3.35 -10.85 3.34
C LEU A 349 3.38 -10.10 2.00
N ALA A 350 3.86 -8.84 1.98
CA ALA A 350 4.07 -8.10 0.73
C ALA A 350 5.04 -8.81 -0.24
N HIS A 351 6.16 -9.36 0.26
CA HIS A 351 7.11 -10.15 -0.54
C HIS A 351 6.48 -11.45 -1.05
N ALA A 352 5.74 -12.15 -0.20
CA ALA A 352 5.03 -13.37 -0.59
C ALA A 352 4.02 -13.10 -1.72
N ALA A 353 3.32 -11.97 -1.66
CA ALA A 353 2.34 -11.56 -2.66
C ALA A 353 2.95 -11.22 -4.03
N LYS A 354 4.25 -10.90 -4.08
CA LYS A 354 5.04 -10.71 -5.33
C LYS A 354 5.94 -11.90 -5.67
N GLY A 355 5.82 -13.00 -4.92
CA GLY A 355 6.44 -14.28 -5.22
C GLY A 355 7.83 -14.53 -4.68
N LEU A 356 8.35 -13.64 -3.82
CA LEU A 356 9.56 -13.93 -3.05
C LEU A 356 9.18 -14.70 -1.78
N LEU A 357 8.72 -15.94 -1.96
CA LEU A 357 8.13 -16.75 -0.90
C LEU A 357 9.15 -17.17 0.18
N ASP A 358 10.41 -17.35 -0.21
CA ASP A 358 11.49 -17.67 0.73
C ASP A 358 11.76 -16.55 1.73
N MET A 359 11.44 -15.30 1.37
CA MET A 359 11.45 -14.17 2.30
C MET A 359 10.45 -14.37 3.43
N ALA A 360 9.27 -14.90 3.14
CA ALA A 360 8.14 -14.95 4.07
C ALA A 360 7.98 -16.30 4.78
N MET A 361 8.43 -17.39 4.17
CA MET A 361 8.08 -18.76 4.57
C MET A 361 9.29 -19.64 4.90
N GLY A 362 10.50 -19.19 4.55
CA GLY A 362 11.75 -19.93 4.78
C GLY A 362 12.41 -20.47 3.49
N PRO A 363 13.69 -20.89 3.58
CA PRO A 363 14.52 -21.24 2.43
C PRO A 363 13.97 -22.39 1.56
N GLU A 364 13.12 -23.25 2.10
CA GLU A 364 12.49 -24.35 1.36
C GLU A 364 11.65 -23.86 0.17
N PHE A 365 11.17 -22.61 0.21
CA PHE A 365 10.38 -22.01 -0.87
C PHE A 365 11.23 -21.33 -1.96
N GLU A 366 12.56 -21.32 -1.82
CA GLU A 366 13.46 -20.71 -2.83
C GLU A 366 13.34 -21.42 -4.19
N VAL A 367 12.93 -22.70 -4.18
CA VAL A 367 12.62 -23.50 -5.38
C VAL A 367 11.62 -22.81 -6.33
N TYR A 368 10.80 -21.90 -5.82
CA TYR A 368 9.78 -21.20 -6.58
C TYR A 368 10.20 -19.84 -7.14
N ARG A 369 11.40 -19.33 -6.83
CA ARG A 369 11.83 -17.97 -7.19
C ARG A 369 11.68 -17.64 -8.69
N ASN A 370 11.95 -18.64 -9.54
CA ASN A 370 11.87 -18.53 -11.00
C ASN A 370 10.70 -19.31 -11.61
N SER A 371 9.76 -19.79 -10.79
CA SER A 371 8.61 -20.59 -11.23
C SER A 371 7.31 -19.86 -10.91
N ARG A 372 6.20 -20.34 -11.47
CA ARG A 372 4.87 -19.95 -10.99
C ARG A 372 4.57 -20.75 -9.73
N ALA A 373 4.40 -20.04 -8.62
CA ALA A 373 3.93 -20.60 -7.36
C ALA A 373 2.61 -19.97 -6.95
N PRO A 374 1.88 -20.58 -6.01
CA PRO A 374 0.75 -19.91 -5.42
C PRO A 374 1.18 -18.66 -4.63
N TYR A 375 0.42 -17.58 -4.78
CA TYR A 375 0.65 -16.32 -4.09
C TYR A 375 -0.56 -15.96 -3.25
N ILE A 376 -0.33 -15.13 -2.24
CA ILE A 376 -1.43 -14.40 -1.61
C ILE A 376 -1.76 -13.16 -2.45
N PRO A 377 -3.00 -12.66 -2.40
CA PRO A 377 -3.35 -11.39 -3.02
C PRO A 377 -2.53 -10.20 -2.52
N ASN A 378 -2.44 -9.17 -3.35
CA ASN A 378 -1.60 -7.98 -3.17
C ASN A 378 -2.42 -6.69 -3.35
N GLY A 379 -1.83 -5.55 -3.00
CA GLY A 379 -2.41 -4.23 -3.25
C GLY A 379 -3.79 -4.06 -2.58
N ASP A 380 -4.76 -3.57 -3.34
CA ASP A 380 -6.13 -3.32 -2.87
C ASP A 380 -6.91 -4.58 -2.45
N PHE A 381 -6.35 -5.76 -2.73
CA PHE A 381 -6.97 -7.05 -2.43
C PHE A 381 -6.20 -7.88 -1.39
N GLN A 382 -5.16 -7.31 -0.76
CA GLN A 382 -4.44 -7.97 0.32
C GLN A 382 -5.17 -7.74 1.67
N PHE A 383 -5.75 -8.82 2.21
CA PHE A 383 -6.50 -8.77 3.47
C PHE A 383 -5.87 -9.63 4.58
N VAL A 384 -4.56 -9.84 4.50
CA VAL A 384 -3.75 -10.46 5.57
C VAL A 384 -2.45 -9.67 5.70
N ASP A 385 -2.23 -9.12 6.89
CA ASP A 385 -1.09 -8.26 7.20
C ASP A 385 0.05 -9.02 7.86
N ARG A 386 -0.28 -9.93 8.78
CA ARG A 386 0.71 -10.60 9.61
C ARG A 386 0.23 -11.94 10.11
N VAL A 387 1.18 -12.82 10.41
CA VAL A 387 0.93 -14.09 11.11
C VAL A 387 1.34 -13.89 12.57
N MET A 388 0.41 -14.20 13.48
CA MET A 388 0.66 -14.10 14.92
C MET A 388 1.20 -15.40 15.48
N SER A 389 0.67 -16.54 15.03
CA SER A 389 1.14 -17.85 15.49
C SER A 389 0.82 -18.96 14.50
N LEU A 390 1.64 -20.01 14.53
CA LEU A 390 1.41 -21.28 13.86
C LEU A 390 1.50 -22.41 14.89
N LYS A 391 0.46 -23.24 14.96
CA LYS A 391 0.47 -24.51 15.68
C LYS A 391 0.40 -25.62 14.62
N GLY A 392 1.55 -26.15 14.26
CA GLY A 392 1.70 -27.18 13.23
C GLY A 392 3.17 -27.42 12.94
N THR A 393 3.47 -28.45 12.16
CA THR A 393 4.85 -28.76 11.75
C THR A 393 4.97 -28.67 10.24
N ARG A 394 5.97 -27.94 9.73
CA ARG A 394 6.28 -27.87 8.30
C ARG A 394 6.38 -29.28 7.70
N GLY A 395 5.64 -29.52 6.61
CA GLY A 395 5.56 -30.81 5.92
C GLY A 395 4.47 -31.75 6.47
N ASP A 396 3.96 -31.52 7.68
CA ASP A 396 2.82 -32.24 8.23
C ASP A 396 1.51 -31.56 7.79
N LEU A 397 0.84 -32.18 6.82
CA LEU A 397 -0.43 -31.73 6.26
C LEU A 397 -1.62 -32.48 6.90
N GLY A 398 -1.41 -33.11 8.06
CA GLY A 398 -2.45 -33.75 8.85
C GLY A 398 -3.48 -32.74 9.38
N PRO A 399 -4.69 -33.21 9.73
CA PRO A 399 -5.71 -32.35 10.33
C PRO A 399 -5.25 -31.84 11.71
N GLY A 400 -5.68 -30.63 12.05
CA GLY A 400 -5.48 -30.04 13.39
C GLY A 400 -4.42 -28.95 13.48
N SER A 401 -3.67 -28.69 12.41
CA SER A 401 -2.81 -27.50 12.33
C SER A 401 -3.67 -26.23 12.35
N GLU A 402 -3.21 -25.21 13.07
CA GLU A 402 -3.92 -23.95 13.28
C GLU A 402 -2.98 -22.78 13.01
N MET A 403 -3.53 -21.69 12.47
CA MET A 403 -2.82 -20.43 12.29
C MET A 403 -3.69 -19.27 12.72
N VAL A 404 -3.06 -18.30 13.37
CA VAL A 404 -3.66 -17.02 13.71
C VAL A 404 -3.00 -15.96 12.86
N THR A 405 -3.80 -15.18 12.13
CA THR A 405 -3.36 -14.04 11.34
C THR A 405 -4.17 -12.80 11.67
N GLU A 406 -3.69 -11.64 11.29
CA GLU A 406 -4.40 -10.37 11.49
C GLU A 406 -4.46 -9.55 10.22
N TYR A 407 -5.50 -8.72 10.14
CA TYR A 407 -5.68 -7.65 9.17
C TYR A 407 -6.18 -6.39 9.87
N ASP A 408 -5.46 -5.29 9.72
CA ASP A 408 -5.92 -3.99 10.18
C ASP A 408 -6.86 -3.39 9.12
N SER A 409 -8.15 -3.24 9.47
CA SER A 409 -9.18 -2.69 8.58
C SER A 409 -9.17 -1.16 8.64
N PRO A 410 -8.66 -0.48 7.60
CA PRO A 410 -8.49 0.95 7.65
C PRO A 410 -9.83 1.68 7.46
N GLU A 411 -10.14 2.68 8.30
CA GLU A 411 -11.36 3.50 8.17
C GLU A 411 -11.51 4.14 6.78
N ASP A 412 -10.38 4.46 6.15
CA ASP A 412 -10.24 5.07 4.83
C ASP A 412 -10.07 4.05 3.68
N ALA A 413 -10.36 2.76 3.92
CA ALA A 413 -10.31 1.73 2.88
C ALA A 413 -11.20 2.07 1.68
N TRP A 414 -10.76 1.69 0.47
CA TRP A 414 -11.55 1.86 -0.75
C TRP A 414 -12.94 1.22 -0.63
N TYR A 415 -13.03 0.05 0.02
CA TYR A 415 -14.27 -0.71 0.16
C TYR A 415 -15.26 -0.12 1.18
N TYR A 416 -14.84 0.85 2.01
CA TYR A 416 -15.77 1.67 2.79
C TYR A 416 -16.16 2.93 2.03
N ARG A 417 -15.18 3.60 1.41
CA ARG A 417 -15.37 4.88 0.71
C ARG A 417 -16.23 4.78 -0.54
N GLN A 418 -16.14 3.65 -1.26
CA GLN A 418 -16.84 3.42 -2.53
C GLN A 418 -18.13 2.61 -2.35
N ASN A 419 -18.46 2.25 -1.12
CA ASN A 419 -19.71 1.56 -0.80
C ASN A 419 -20.83 2.59 -0.56
N SER A 420 -22.10 2.20 -0.71
CA SER A 420 -23.24 3.12 -0.48
C SER A 420 -23.46 3.47 1.00
N TYR A 421 -22.91 2.65 1.88
CA TYR A 421 -22.79 2.90 3.31
C TYR A 421 -21.47 2.29 3.80
N PRO A 422 -20.72 2.91 4.73
CA PRO A 422 -19.38 2.48 5.12
C PRO A 422 -19.38 1.23 6.03
N HIS A 423 -19.91 0.12 5.51
CA HIS A 423 -19.86 -1.22 6.10
C HIS A 423 -18.98 -2.15 5.26
N MET A 424 -18.53 -3.25 5.87
CA MET A 424 -17.73 -4.26 5.18
C MET A 424 -18.58 -5.00 4.12
N PRO A 425 -18.17 -5.02 2.84
CA PRO A 425 -18.86 -5.79 1.80
C PRO A 425 -18.58 -7.29 1.94
N ASN A 426 -19.41 -8.12 1.32
CA ASN A 426 -19.25 -9.57 1.36
C ASN A 426 -17.93 -10.04 0.75
N CYS A 427 -17.50 -9.41 -0.34
CA CYS A 427 -16.24 -9.80 -0.97
C CYS A 427 -15.05 -9.68 -0.03
N VAL A 428 -15.02 -8.68 0.87
CA VAL A 428 -13.94 -8.53 1.85
C VAL A 428 -14.07 -9.54 2.98
N TYR A 429 -15.29 -9.83 3.48
CA TYR A 429 -15.50 -10.91 4.46
C TYR A 429 -15.00 -12.27 3.94
N MET A 430 -15.33 -12.60 2.69
CA MET A 430 -14.85 -13.82 2.06
C MET A 430 -13.34 -13.78 1.88
N GLU A 431 -12.78 -12.73 1.32
CA GLU A 431 -11.36 -12.72 0.97
C GLU A 431 -10.44 -12.68 2.19
N THR A 432 -10.78 -11.90 3.22
CA THR A 432 -9.97 -11.86 4.45
C THR A 432 -9.95 -13.22 5.15
N SER A 433 -11.05 -13.98 5.15
CA SER A 433 -11.07 -15.34 5.71
C SER A 433 -10.38 -16.38 4.81
N LEU A 434 -10.65 -16.33 3.50
CA LEU A 434 -10.16 -17.28 2.52
C LEU A 434 -8.65 -17.18 2.32
N GLN A 435 -8.11 -15.97 2.27
CA GLN A 435 -6.67 -15.73 2.20
C GLN A 435 -5.95 -16.25 3.45
N ALA A 436 -6.49 -15.98 4.65
CA ALA A 436 -5.93 -16.47 5.90
C ALA A 436 -5.93 -18.01 5.97
N ALA A 437 -7.05 -18.64 5.59
CA ALA A 437 -7.18 -20.08 5.61
C ALA A 437 -6.24 -20.78 4.62
N ILE A 438 -6.17 -20.31 3.37
CA ILE A 438 -5.32 -20.96 2.37
C ILE A 438 -3.82 -20.74 2.64
N PHE A 439 -3.47 -19.60 3.26
CA PHE A 439 -2.11 -19.33 3.64
C PHE A 439 -1.58 -20.36 4.65
N LEU A 440 -2.40 -20.84 5.59
CA LEU A 440 -2.02 -21.94 6.50
C LEU A 440 -1.57 -23.19 5.73
N GLY A 441 -2.39 -23.70 4.81
CA GLY A 441 -2.05 -24.88 4.03
C GLY A 441 -0.75 -24.72 3.25
N TYR A 442 -0.57 -23.53 2.67
CA TYR A 442 0.62 -23.20 1.92
C TYR A 442 1.84 -23.08 2.83
N TYR A 443 1.68 -22.47 4.00
CA TYR A 443 2.65 -22.38 5.08
C TYR A 443 2.92 -23.70 5.80
N LEU A 444 2.21 -24.78 5.51
CA LEU A 444 2.63 -26.12 5.91
C LEU A 444 3.42 -26.84 4.81
N GLY A 445 3.49 -26.27 3.62
CA GLY A 445 4.25 -26.82 2.49
C GLY A 445 3.42 -27.75 1.60
N ALA A 446 2.14 -27.45 1.39
CA ALA A 446 1.25 -28.24 0.52
C ALA A 446 1.84 -28.52 -0.88
N THR A 447 2.65 -27.60 -1.42
CA THR A 447 3.29 -27.73 -2.74
C THR A 447 4.71 -28.30 -2.70
N LEU A 448 5.35 -28.36 -1.53
CA LEU A 448 6.77 -28.73 -1.41
C LEU A 448 7.05 -30.22 -1.71
N LYS A 449 6.01 -31.07 -1.72
CA LYS A 449 6.15 -32.48 -2.08
C LYS A 449 6.47 -32.69 -3.57
N ASP A 450 6.08 -31.74 -4.42
CA ASP A 450 6.37 -31.76 -5.85
C ASP A 450 6.83 -30.36 -6.32
N PRO A 451 8.08 -29.97 -6.01
CA PRO A 451 8.56 -28.61 -6.26
C PRO A 451 8.77 -28.29 -7.75
N GLN A 452 8.77 -29.30 -8.62
CA GLN A 452 8.86 -29.09 -10.08
C GLN A 452 7.50 -28.72 -10.68
N GLN A 453 6.41 -29.12 -10.04
CA GLN A 453 5.07 -28.80 -10.48
C GLN A 453 4.71 -27.35 -10.14
N GLN A 454 4.24 -26.62 -11.17
CA GLN A 454 3.59 -25.33 -10.98
C GLN A 454 2.15 -25.54 -10.51
N PHE A 455 1.80 -24.92 -9.40
CA PHE A 455 0.47 -25.01 -8.81
C PHE A 455 -0.25 -23.67 -8.88
N SER A 456 -1.56 -23.74 -9.05
CA SER A 456 -2.49 -22.63 -8.88
C SER A 456 -3.43 -22.93 -7.73
N ILE A 457 -3.74 -21.93 -6.91
CA ILE A 457 -4.75 -22.06 -5.85
C ILE A 457 -6.11 -21.74 -6.44
N ARG A 458 -7.08 -22.63 -6.25
CA ARG A 458 -8.49 -22.34 -6.51
C ARG A 458 -9.33 -22.71 -5.31
N ASN A 459 -10.24 -21.83 -4.96
CA ASN A 459 -11.34 -22.16 -4.07
C ASN A 459 -12.37 -23.01 -4.83
N LEU A 460 -12.94 -24.02 -4.19
CA LEU A 460 -13.84 -24.98 -4.83
C LEU A 460 -15.22 -25.00 -4.18
N ASP A 461 -15.28 -25.01 -2.87
CA ASP A 461 -16.53 -25.11 -2.14
C ASP A 461 -16.39 -24.36 -0.82
N GLY A 462 -17.50 -23.87 -0.28
CA GLY A 462 -17.50 -23.34 1.06
C GLY A 462 -18.86 -22.92 1.55
N ARG A 463 -18.90 -22.57 2.83
CA ARG A 463 -20.05 -22.00 3.51
C ARG A 463 -19.57 -21.00 4.54
N ALA A 464 -20.33 -19.93 4.73
CA ALA A 464 -20.03 -18.96 5.75
C ALA A 464 -21.28 -18.24 6.25
N THR A 465 -21.21 -17.78 7.49
CA THR A 465 -22.25 -17.01 8.16
C THR A 465 -21.63 -15.76 8.75
N LEU A 466 -22.22 -14.60 8.44
CA LEU A 466 -22.02 -13.38 9.22
C LEU A 466 -22.88 -13.49 10.47
N VAL A 467 -22.26 -13.79 11.60
CA VAL A 467 -22.97 -14.01 12.89
C VAL A 467 -23.28 -12.69 13.60
N LYS A 468 -22.56 -11.61 13.26
CA LYS A 468 -22.78 -10.29 13.85
C LYS A 468 -22.36 -9.19 12.89
N ASP A 469 -23.17 -8.14 12.78
CA ASP A 469 -22.79 -6.90 12.09
C ASP A 469 -22.08 -5.99 13.09
N ILE A 470 -20.78 -5.82 12.95
CA ILE A 470 -19.96 -4.92 13.76
C ILE A 470 -19.25 -3.89 12.87
N ASP A 471 -19.09 -2.67 13.37
CA ASP A 471 -18.26 -1.68 12.68
C ASP A 471 -16.79 -2.10 12.79
N LEU A 472 -16.17 -2.43 11.66
CA LEU A 472 -14.80 -2.90 11.55
C LEU A 472 -13.81 -1.78 11.22
N ARG A 473 -14.30 -0.56 10.95
CA ARG A 473 -13.46 0.59 10.62
C ARG A 473 -12.50 0.88 11.77
N GLY A 474 -11.21 0.91 11.47
CA GLY A 474 -10.15 1.22 12.44
C GLY A 474 -9.78 0.04 13.35
N LYS A 475 -10.42 -1.12 13.21
CA LYS A 475 -10.20 -2.31 14.04
C LYS A 475 -9.19 -3.29 13.42
N THR A 476 -8.69 -4.20 14.24
CA THR A 476 -7.89 -5.34 13.80
C THR A 476 -8.79 -6.58 13.76
N ILE A 477 -8.95 -7.14 12.57
CA ILE A 477 -9.61 -8.43 12.35
C ILE A 477 -8.58 -9.52 12.64
N ARG A 478 -8.90 -10.40 13.59
CA ARG A 478 -8.13 -11.58 13.91
C ARG A 478 -8.79 -12.80 13.31
N HIS A 479 -8.02 -13.56 12.53
CA HIS A 479 -8.44 -14.81 11.91
C HIS A 479 -7.89 -15.97 12.73
N HIS A 480 -8.73 -16.96 13.05
CA HIS A 480 -8.31 -18.28 13.50
C HIS A 480 -8.67 -19.29 12.41
N SER A 481 -7.65 -19.87 11.77
CA SER A 481 -7.81 -20.86 10.71
C SER A 481 -7.32 -22.22 11.15
N LYS A 482 -8.05 -23.29 10.80
CA LYS A 482 -7.68 -24.66 11.13
C LYS A 482 -7.79 -25.57 9.91
N LEU A 483 -6.73 -26.34 9.65
CA LEU A 483 -6.72 -27.37 8.62
C LEU A 483 -7.53 -28.58 9.10
N LEU A 484 -8.62 -28.88 8.39
CA LEU A 484 -9.54 -29.99 8.72
C LEU A 484 -9.21 -31.28 7.97
N MET A 485 -8.67 -31.16 6.75
CA MET A 485 -8.39 -32.31 5.89
C MET A 485 -7.39 -31.93 4.82
N THR A 486 -6.50 -32.87 4.47
CA THR A 486 -5.72 -32.84 3.24
C THR A 486 -5.94 -34.13 2.47
N SER A 487 -6.21 -34.02 1.16
CA SER A 487 -6.32 -35.15 0.24
C SER A 487 -5.47 -34.88 -0.98
N ALA A 488 -4.49 -35.75 -1.24
CA ALA A 488 -3.68 -35.69 -2.45
C ALA A 488 -4.29 -36.60 -3.52
N VAL A 489 -4.54 -36.04 -4.70
CA VAL A 489 -4.97 -36.77 -5.90
C VAL A 489 -3.95 -36.50 -7.02
N SER A 490 -4.01 -37.27 -8.11
CA SER A 490 -3.08 -37.06 -9.23
C SER A 490 -3.20 -35.64 -9.78
N GLY A 491 -2.13 -34.84 -9.67
CA GLY A 491 -2.08 -33.47 -10.16
C GLY A 491 -2.76 -32.41 -9.29
N ALA A 492 -3.32 -32.77 -8.13
CA ALA A 492 -3.90 -31.79 -7.21
C ALA A 492 -3.79 -32.18 -5.73
N VAL A 493 -3.65 -31.17 -4.87
CA VAL A 493 -3.78 -31.31 -3.41
C VAL A 493 -4.99 -30.54 -2.96
N LEU A 494 -5.94 -31.19 -2.31
CA LEU A 494 -7.17 -30.59 -1.79
C LEU A 494 -7.05 -30.40 -0.28
N GLN A 495 -7.44 -29.25 0.22
CA GLN A 495 -7.42 -28.93 1.65
C GLN A 495 -8.70 -28.24 2.10
N ASN A 496 -9.33 -28.77 3.14
CA ASN A 496 -10.50 -28.15 3.77
C ASN A 496 -10.07 -27.43 5.05
N PHE A 497 -10.61 -26.24 5.27
CA PHE A 497 -10.32 -25.39 6.42
C PHE A 497 -11.60 -24.94 7.11
N SER A 498 -11.58 -24.81 8.43
CA SER A 498 -12.53 -23.96 9.15
C SER A 498 -11.85 -22.65 9.51
N TYR A 499 -12.62 -21.58 9.60
CA TYR A 499 -12.14 -20.28 10.06
C TYR A 499 -13.17 -19.54 10.91
N GLU A 500 -12.64 -18.74 11.83
CA GLU A 500 -13.38 -17.79 12.67
C GLU A 500 -12.69 -16.43 12.60
N LEU A 501 -13.48 -15.37 12.40
CA LEU A 501 -13.02 -13.99 12.40
C LEU A 501 -13.61 -13.26 13.61
N SER A 502 -12.74 -12.53 14.30
CA SER A 502 -13.10 -11.73 15.46
C SER A 502 -12.46 -10.35 15.41
N ALA A 503 -13.11 -9.37 16.03
CA ALA A 503 -12.54 -8.06 16.32
C ALA A 503 -12.97 -7.64 17.72
N ASP A 504 -12.08 -7.03 18.49
CA ASP A 504 -12.30 -6.64 19.89
C ASP A 504 -12.84 -7.77 20.79
N GLY A 505 -12.46 -9.02 20.50
CA GLY A 505 -12.90 -10.20 21.24
C GLY A 505 -14.29 -10.72 20.86
N GLU A 506 -14.97 -10.11 19.90
CA GLU A 506 -16.27 -10.56 19.40
C GLU A 506 -16.12 -11.29 18.06
N VAL A 507 -16.63 -12.52 17.99
CA VAL A 507 -16.73 -13.28 16.74
C VAL A 507 -17.85 -12.71 15.89
N PHE A 508 -17.57 -12.43 14.62
CA PHE A 508 -18.54 -11.84 13.70
C PHE A 508 -18.72 -12.65 12.40
N TYR A 509 -17.77 -13.51 12.03
CA TYR A 509 -17.87 -14.31 10.80
C TYR A 509 -17.23 -15.68 10.97
N THR A 510 -17.92 -16.73 10.53
CA THR A 510 -17.48 -18.13 10.66
C THR A 510 -17.74 -18.89 9.38
N GLY A 511 -16.88 -19.85 9.03
CA GLY A 511 -17.13 -20.68 7.86
C GLY A 511 -16.16 -21.84 7.68
N GLU A 512 -16.41 -22.59 6.60
CA GLU A 512 -15.53 -23.63 6.10
C GLU A 512 -15.31 -23.46 4.61
N SER A 513 -14.13 -23.87 4.14
CA SER A 513 -13.87 -23.84 2.70
C SER A 513 -12.82 -24.85 2.23
N LEU A 514 -13.11 -25.43 1.06
CA LEU A 514 -12.25 -26.35 0.34
C LEU A 514 -11.47 -25.60 -0.74
N PHE A 515 -10.15 -25.72 -0.68
CA PHE A 515 -9.23 -25.25 -1.71
C PHE A 515 -8.51 -26.41 -2.38
N GLY A 516 -8.06 -26.17 -3.61
CA GLY A 516 -7.12 -27.04 -4.29
C GLY A 516 -5.90 -26.31 -4.80
N TYR A 517 -4.75 -26.96 -4.68
CA TYR A 517 -3.52 -26.65 -5.42
C TYR A 517 -3.51 -27.52 -6.66
N PHE A 518 -3.68 -26.92 -7.83
CA PHE A 518 -3.84 -27.65 -9.08
C PHE A 518 -2.66 -27.44 -10.02
N SER A 519 -2.19 -28.53 -10.63
CA SER A 519 -1.33 -28.46 -11.80
C SER A 519 -2.07 -27.85 -12.99
N GLU A 520 -1.32 -27.35 -13.97
CA GLU A 520 -1.89 -26.85 -15.23
C GLU A 520 -2.76 -27.92 -15.92
N ALA A 521 -2.29 -29.17 -15.97
CA ALA A 521 -3.04 -30.28 -16.57
C ALA A 521 -4.35 -30.59 -15.83
N ALA A 522 -4.37 -30.44 -14.50
CA ALA A 522 -5.60 -30.61 -13.71
C ALA A 522 -6.59 -29.46 -13.95
N LEU A 523 -6.11 -28.23 -14.14
CA LEU A 523 -6.96 -27.08 -14.46
C LEU A 523 -7.45 -27.04 -15.90
N ALA A 524 -6.70 -27.59 -16.86
CA ALA A 524 -7.07 -27.58 -18.27
C ALA A 524 -8.37 -28.33 -18.57
N ASN A 525 -8.76 -29.28 -17.69
CA ASN A 525 -9.95 -30.11 -17.86
C ASN A 525 -11.14 -29.63 -17.02
N GLN A 526 -11.32 -28.31 -16.87
CA GLN A 526 -12.48 -27.74 -16.19
C GLN A 526 -13.74 -27.90 -17.03
N VAL A 527 -14.65 -28.76 -16.55
CA VAL A 527 -15.92 -29.08 -17.20
C VAL A 527 -17.10 -28.34 -16.57
N GLY A 528 -16.89 -27.31 -15.74
CA GLY A 528 -18.00 -26.60 -15.11
C GLY A 528 -18.74 -27.46 -14.07
N LEU A 529 -19.88 -26.96 -13.63
CA LEU A 529 -20.79 -27.68 -12.73
C LEU A 529 -21.58 -28.79 -13.44
N ASP A 530 -21.68 -28.71 -14.77
CA ASP A 530 -22.56 -29.55 -15.60
C ASP A 530 -21.82 -30.51 -16.53
N ASN A 531 -20.59 -30.90 -16.17
CA ASN A 531 -19.75 -31.86 -16.91
C ASN A 531 -19.58 -31.49 -18.41
N GLY A 532 -19.42 -30.20 -18.70
CA GLY A 532 -19.20 -29.63 -20.03
C GLY A 532 -20.49 -29.43 -20.83
N SER A 533 -21.63 -29.82 -20.27
CA SER A 533 -22.94 -29.59 -20.90
C SER A 533 -23.34 -28.13 -20.71
N TYR A 534 -23.79 -27.49 -21.79
CA TYR A 534 -24.40 -26.18 -21.68
C TYR A 534 -25.74 -26.29 -20.95
N VAL A 535 -25.86 -25.55 -19.85
CA VAL A 535 -27.14 -25.30 -19.18
C VAL A 535 -27.50 -23.85 -19.43
N ALA A 536 -28.60 -23.65 -20.16
CA ALA A 536 -29.10 -22.32 -20.49
C ALA A 536 -29.55 -21.58 -19.22
N PRO A 537 -29.45 -20.24 -19.16
CA PRO A 537 -30.10 -19.44 -18.12
C PRO A 537 -31.61 -19.71 -18.04
N TRP A 538 -32.22 -19.49 -16.87
CA TRP A 538 -33.65 -19.76 -16.65
C TRP A 538 -34.56 -19.01 -17.63
N ILE A 539 -34.22 -17.76 -17.97
CA ILE A 539 -34.99 -16.96 -18.93
C ILE A 539 -35.06 -17.60 -20.33
N GLU A 540 -33.99 -18.29 -20.74
CA GLU A 540 -33.92 -19.02 -22.00
C GLU A 540 -34.68 -20.35 -21.91
N GLN A 541 -34.54 -21.07 -20.79
CA GLN A 541 -35.22 -22.35 -20.56
C GLN A 541 -36.74 -22.21 -20.56
N GLU A 542 -37.26 -21.22 -19.84
CA GLU A 542 -38.71 -20.98 -19.71
C GLU A 542 -39.30 -20.17 -20.87
N GLN A 543 -38.46 -19.73 -21.82
CA GLN A 543 -38.87 -18.95 -23.00
C GLN A 543 -39.74 -17.74 -22.62
N ILE A 544 -39.30 -16.97 -21.64
CA ILE A 544 -40.06 -15.84 -21.11
C ILE A 544 -40.33 -14.83 -22.23
N ALA A 545 -41.60 -14.45 -22.38
CA ALA A 545 -42.02 -13.49 -23.39
C ALA A 545 -41.35 -12.12 -23.15
N ALA A 546 -40.86 -11.48 -24.23
CA ALA A 546 -40.03 -10.28 -24.15
C ALA A 546 -40.70 -9.12 -23.39
N GLU A 547 -42.03 -9.01 -23.47
CA GLU A 547 -42.82 -8.02 -22.74
C GLU A 547 -42.83 -8.20 -21.22
N ARG A 548 -42.47 -9.39 -20.72
CA ARG A 548 -42.29 -9.67 -19.28
C ARG A 548 -40.88 -9.38 -18.78
N VAL A 549 -39.95 -9.13 -19.70
CA VAL A 549 -38.54 -8.89 -19.38
C VAL A 549 -38.26 -7.41 -19.39
N ARG A 550 -37.91 -6.85 -18.24
CA ARG A 550 -37.47 -5.46 -18.14
C ARG A 550 -35.95 -5.39 -18.07
N ARG A 551 -35.33 -4.90 -19.14
CA ARG A 551 -33.89 -4.60 -19.14
C ARG A 551 -33.59 -3.31 -18.41
N ILE A 552 -32.61 -3.37 -17.51
CA ILE A 552 -32.07 -2.24 -16.76
C ILE A 552 -30.59 -2.12 -17.12
N GLU A 553 -30.23 -1.03 -17.77
CA GLU A 553 -28.84 -0.71 -18.10
C GLU A 553 -28.19 0.03 -16.92
N LEU A 554 -26.96 -0.33 -16.59
CA LEU A 554 -26.18 0.24 -15.48
C LEU A 554 -24.87 0.87 -16.00
N PRO A 555 -24.91 1.90 -16.86
CA PRO A 555 -23.71 2.69 -17.14
C PRO A 555 -23.19 3.36 -15.85
N ALA A 556 -21.94 3.83 -15.85
CA ALA A 556 -21.30 4.38 -14.65
C ALA A 556 -22.04 5.59 -14.04
N ASP A 557 -22.88 6.28 -14.81
CA ASP A 557 -23.72 7.40 -14.39
C ASP A 557 -25.19 7.02 -14.15
N ALA A 558 -25.51 5.71 -14.07
CA ALA A 558 -26.88 5.25 -13.87
C ALA A 558 -27.45 5.76 -12.54
N PRO A 559 -28.75 6.13 -12.51
CA PRO A 559 -29.41 6.60 -11.29
C PRO A 559 -29.33 5.62 -10.12
N ALA A 560 -29.18 4.31 -10.39
CA ALA A 560 -29.04 3.29 -9.37
C ALA A 560 -27.79 3.45 -8.48
N PHE A 561 -26.77 4.20 -8.91
CA PHE A 561 -25.54 4.43 -8.16
C PHE A 561 -25.59 5.69 -7.26
N THR A 562 -26.70 6.42 -7.26
CA THR A 562 -26.88 7.64 -6.46
C THR A 562 -28.25 7.65 -5.80
N ASP A 563 -28.34 8.13 -4.56
CA ASP A 563 -29.62 8.41 -3.93
C ASP A 563 -30.01 9.89 -4.19
N PRO A 564 -31.11 10.18 -4.91
CA PRO A 564 -31.54 11.55 -5.17
C PRO A 564 -31.87 12.35 -3.90
N ALA A 565 -32.19 11.69 -2.79
CA ALA A 565 -32.42 12.32 -1.49
C ALA A 565 -31.13 12.54 -0.69
N GLY A 566 -29.97 12.11 -1.22
CA GLY A 566 -28.69 12.13 -0.52
C GLY A 566 -28.56 11.06 0.57
N GLY A 567 -29.43 10.04 0.55
CA GLY A 567 -29.39 8.89 1.46
C GLY A 567 -28.41 7.79 1.03
N HIS A 568 -28.55 6.62 1.66
CA HIS A 568 -27.64 5.47 1.51
C HIS A 568 -28.23 4.32 0.68
N LEU A 569 -29.43 4.50 0.12
CA LEU A 569 -30.14 3.43 -0.58
C LEU A 569 -29.83 3.47 -2.07
N HIS A 570 -28.59 3.12 -2.41
CA HIS A 570 -28.11 3.01 -3.79
C HIS A 570 -27.09 1.89 -3.94
N LEU A 571 -26.77 1.53 -5.18
CA LEU A 571 -25.71 0.59 -5.50
C LEU A 571 -24.33 1.23 -5.31
N PRO A 572 -23.31 0.46 -4.89
CA PRO A 572 -21.93 0.92 -4.88
C PRO A 572 -21.33 0.95 -6.30
N GLY A 573 -20.50 1.95 -6.59
CA GLY A 573 -19.85 2.16 -7.89
C GLY A 573 -18.36 1.81 -7.90
N ASP A 574 -17.58 2.41 -8.81
CA ASP A 574 -16.13 2.26 -8.93
C ASP A 574 -15.65 0.80 -8.94
N HIS A 575 -14.92 0.35 -7.91
CA HIS A 575 -14.42 -1.03 -7.81
C HIS A 575 -15.57 -2.05 -7.66
N PHE A 576 -16.75 -1.61 -7.20
CA PHE A 576 -17.96 -2.43 -7.11
C PHE A 576 -18.86 -2.34 -8.35
N HIS A 577 -18.46 -1.63 -9.41
CA HIS A 577 -19.20 -1.68 -10.67
C HIS A 577 -18.96 -3.04 -11.35
N LEU A 578 -19.75 -4.04 -10.96
CA LEU A 578 -19.59 -5.46 -11.31
C LEU A 578 -20.75 -5.99 -12.18
N VAL A 579 -21.71 -5.15 -12.56
CA VAL A 579 -22.87 -5.51 -13.39
C VAL A 579 -23.12 -4.39 -14.40
N ASP A 580 -23.17 -4.72 -15.70
CA ASP A 580 -23.41 -3.73 -16.76
C ASP A 580 -24.90 -3.59 -17.10
N HIS A 581 -25.64 -4.70 -17.06
CA HIS A 581 -27.10 -4.68 -17.20
C HIS A 581 -27.73 -5.90 -16.53
N VAL A 582 -29.03 -5.78 -16.26
CA VAL A 582 -29.87 -6.82 -15.70
C VAL A 582 -31.19 -6.92 -16.45
N ASP A 583 -31.58 -8.14 -16.82
CA ASP A 583 -32.92 -8.47 -17.30
C ASP A 583 -33.76 -8.98 -16.11
N LEU A 584 -34.77 -8.19 -15.72
CA LEU A 584 -35.63 -8.43 -14.56
C LEU A 584 -36.96 -9.06 -14.97
N VAL A 585 -37.36 -10.12 -14.26
CA VAL A 585 -38.71 -10.72 -14.28
C VAL A 585 -39.25 -10.77 -12.85
N THR A 586 -40.23 -9.93 -12.54
CA THR A 586 -40.69 -9.64 -11.16
C THR A 586 -41.27 -10.84 -10.41
N ASP A 587 -41.95 -11.74 -11.12
CA ASP A 587 -42.64 -12.93 -10.61
C ASP A 587 -42.03 -14.22 -11.18
N GLY A 588 -40.75 -14.14 -11.59
CA GLY A 588 -40.00 -15.23 -12.21
C GLY A 588 -39.11 -16.02 -11.26
N GLY A 589 -38.27 -16.87 -11.84
CA GLY A 589 -37.26 -17.66 -11.14
C GLY A 589 -37.80 -18.96 -10.56
N ARG A 590 -36.91 -19.78 -10.00
CA ARG A 590 -37.22 -21.11 -9.45
C ARG A 590 -38.26 -21.09 -8.34
N HIS A 591 -38.36 -19.96 -7.64
CA HIS A 591 -39.23 -19.79 -6.47
C HIS A 591 -40.44 -18.88 -6.74
N GLY A 592 -40.51 -18.27 -7.94
CA GLY A 592 -41.61 -17.37 -8.33
C GLY A 592 -41.66 -16.03 -7.57
N ALA A 593 -40.60 -15.68 -6.82
CA ALA A 593 -40.54 -14.44 -6.03
C ALA A 593 -39.69 -13.34 -6.68
N GLY A 594 -39.18 -13.59 -7.89
CA GLY A 594 -38.35 -12.64 -8.64
C GLY A 594 -37.14 -13.31 -9.28
N TYR A 595 -36.75 -12.81 -10.44
CA TYR A 595 -35.61 -13.30 -11.18
C TYR A 595 -34.84 -12.17 -11.86
N LEU A 596 -33.52 -12.24 -11.78
CA LEU A 596 -32.61 -11.32 -12.43
C LEU A 596 -31.58 -12.12 -13.24
N HIS A 597 -31.45 -11.79 -14.53
CA HIS A 597 -30.36 -12.26 -15.37
C HIS A 597 -29.37 -11.12 -15.60
N GLY A 598 -28.20 -11.18 -14.96
CA GLY A 598 -27.19 -10.15 -15.04
C GLY A 598 -26.07 -10.49 -16.01
N LEU A 599 -25.47 -9.45 -16.61
CA LEU A 599 -24.28 -9.57 -17.44
C LEU A 599 -23.25 -8.51 -17.03
N ARG A 600 -21.99 -8.91 -17.06
CA ARG A 600 -20.84 -8.01 -16.96
C ARG A 600 -19.79 -8.36 -17.99
N LYS A 601 -19.36 -7.36 -18.76
CA LYS A 601 -18.17 -7.46 -19.61
C LYS A 601 -16.92 -7.50 -18.75
N VAL A 602 -16.01 -8.41 -19.07
CA VAL A 602 -14.74 -8.59 -18.38
C VAL A 602 -13.64 -8.10 -19.30
N ARG A 603 -13.04 -6.94 -18.96
CA ARG A 603 -11.89 -6.42 -19.69
C ARG A 603 -10.61 -7.10 -19.22
N ASP A 604 -9.64 -7.20 -20.10
CA ASP A 604 -8.34 -7.76 -19.73
C ASP A 604 -7.60 -6.88 -18.71
N ASP A 605 -7.92 -5.59 -18.63
CA ASP A 605 -7.28 -4.60 -17.74
C ASP A 605 -8.07 -4.34 -16.44
N GLU A 606 -8.99 -5.22 -16.06
CA GLU A 606 -9.70 -5.07 -14.78
C GLU A 606 -8.72 -5.13 -13.60
N TRP A 607 -8.90 -4.20 -12.64
CA TRP A 607 -7.98 -3.93 -11.52
C TRP A 607 -7.65 -5.18 -10.70
N TYR A 608 -8.62 -6.08 -10.52
CA TYR A 608 -8.48 -7.26 -9.69
C TYR A 608 -7.53 -8.31 -10.29
N PHE A 609 -7.29 -8.29 -11.62
CA PHE A 609 -6.34 -9.23 -12.22
C PHE A 609 -4.88 -8.95 -11.84
N ASP A 610 -4.55 -7.71 -11.49
CA ASP A 610 -3.21 -7.33 -11.04
C ASP A 610 -3.04 -7.52 -9.52
N CYS A 611 -4.15 -7.55 -8.77
CA CYS A 611 -4.18 -7.65 -7.32
C CYS A 611 -4.39 -9.09 -6.80
N HIS A 612 -5.15 -9.94 -7.50
CA HIS A 612 -5.59 -11.23 -6.95
C HIS A 612 -4.47 -12.28 -6.86
N PHE A 613 -3.86 -12.72 -7.97
CA PHE A 613 -2.68 -13.60 -7.91
C PHE A 613 -1.62 -13.16 -8.92
N HIS A 614 -0.43 -12.84 -8.42
CA HIS A 614 0.71 -12.50 -9.27
C HIS A 614 0.99 -13.65 -10.25
N ARG A 615 1.26 -13.39 -11.54
CA ARG A 615 1.53 -14.43 -12.57
C ARG A 615 0.43 -15.51 -12.74
N ASP A 616 -0.76 -15.33 -12.16
CA ASP A 616 -1.94 -16.19 -12.32
C ASP A 616 -3.21 -15.33 -12.36
N PRO A 617 -3.37 -14.47 -13.39
CA PRO A 617 -4.49 -13.54 -13.43
C PRO A 617 -5.82 -14.29 -13.56
N VAL A 618 -6.63 -14.21 -12.50
CA VAL A 618 -7.96 -14.79 -12.41
C VAL A 618 -8.86 -13.87 -11.58
N MET A 619 -10.14 -13.77 -11.93
CA MET A 619 -11.09 -13.01 -11.11
C MET A 619 -11.30 -13.70 -9.75
N PRO A 620 -11.29 -12.95 -8.63
CA PRO A 620 -11.72 -13.47 -7.34
C PRO A 620 -13.15 -13.98 -7.37
N GLY A 621 -13.40 -15.19 -6.86
CA GLY A 621 -14.76 -15.75 -6.79
C GLY A 621 -15.69 -14.91 -5.94
N SER A 622 -15.14 -14.27 -4.90
CA SER A 622 -15.81 -13.30 -4.04
C SER A 622 -16.42 -12.12 -4.80
N LEU A 623 -15.81 -11.65 -5.90
CA LEU A 623 -16.36 -10.58 -6.74
C LEU A 623 -17.52 -11.09 -7.64
N GLY A 624 -17.51 -12.36 -8.02
CA GLY A 624 -18.66 -12.97 -8.69
C GLY A 624 -19.87 -13.08 -7.77
N VAL A 625 -19.64 -13.40 -6.49
CA VAL A 625 -20.67 -13.33 -5.44
C VAL A 625 -21.15 -11.89 -5.24
N GLU A 626 -20.24 -10.92 -5.17
CA GLU A 626 -20.60 -9.50 -5.00
C GLU A 626 -21.44 -8.97 -6.18
N ALA A 627 -21.21 -9.43 -7.42
CA ALA A 627 -22.04 -9.10 -8.57
C ALA A 627 -23.50 -9.60 -8.40
N VAL A 628 -23.67 -10.83 -7.88
CA VAL A 628 -25.00 -11.37 -7.52
C VAL A 628 -25.66 -10.52 -6.44
N LEU A 629 -24.93 -10.15 -5.38
CA LEU A 629 -25.46 -9.30 -4.32
C LEU A 629 -25.81 -7.89 -4.82
N GLN A 630 -25.06 -7.34 -5.76
CA GLN A 630 -25.39 -6.07 -6.42
C GLN A 630 -26.71 -6.16 -7.19
N ALA A 631 -26.97 -7.25 -7.91
CA ALA A 631 -28.25 -7.47 -8.57
C ALA A 631 -29.42 -7.68 -7.57
N MET A 632 -29.16 -8.34 -6.43
CA MET A 632 -30.14 -8.42 -5.34
C MET A 632 -30.47 -7.03 -4.76
N ARG A 633 -29.47 -6.16 -4.58
CA ARG A 633 -29.69 -4.77 -4.16
C ARG A 633 -30.50 -4.01 -5.21
N LEU A 634 -30.22 -4.21 -6.50
CA LEU A 634 -31.02 -3.63 -7.58
C LEU A 634 -32.48 -4.09 -7.52
N PHE A 635 -32.75 -5.36 -7.22
CA PHE A 635 -34.12 -5.88 -7.05
C PHE A 635 -34.88 -5.10 -5.97
N VAL A 636 -34.24 -4.83 -4.83
CA VAL A 636 -34.82 -4.02 -3.74
C VAL A 636 -35.21 -2.63 -4.23
N LEU A 637 -34.32 -1.95 -4.96
CA LEU A 637 -34.57 -0.61 -5.50
C LEU A 637 -35.74 -0.61 -6.47
N GLU A 638 -35.72 -1.55 -7.43
CA GLU A 638 -36.68 -1.61 -8.52
C GLU A 638 -38.08 -2.06 -8.11
N GLN A 639 -38.18 -2.81 -7.02
CA GLN A 639 -39.44 -3.24 -6.44
C GLN A 639 -39.90 -2.35 -5.29
N GLY A 640 -39.15 -1.31 -4.93
CA GLY A 640 -39.50 -0.40 -3.83
C GLY A 640 -39.57 -1.09 -2.47
N LEU A 641 -38.83 -2.19 -2.26
CA LEU A 641 -39.01 -3.05 -1.08
C LEU A 641 -38.58 -2.37 0.22
N ALA A 642 -37.78 -1.32 0.14
CA ALA A 642 -37.35 -0.54 1.30
C ALA A 642 -38.40 0.48 1.78
N GLU A 643 -39.55 0.62 1.09
CA GLU A 643 -40.59 1.57 1.49
C GLU A 643 -41.04 1.31 2.94
N GLY A 644 -41.14 2.38 3.73
CA GLY A 644 -41.48 2.35 5.15
C GLY A 644 -40.30 2.16 6.11
N ILE A 645 -39.07 1.98 5.61
CA ILE A 645 -37.85 1.97 6.43
C ILE A 645 -37.31 3.40 6.51
N GLU A 646 -37.09 3.91 7.72
CA GLU A 646 -36.49 5.23 7.94
C GLU A 646 -34.99 5.20 7.62
N ASN A 647 -34.50 6.20 6.89
CA ASN A 647 -33.10 6.33 6.45
C ASN A 647 -32.47 4.99 5.98
N PRO A 648 -33.04 4.34 4.94
CA PRO A 648 -32.67 2.99 4.59
C PRO A 648 -31.23 2.90 4.04
N ARG A 649 -30.52 1.84 4.45
CA ARG A 649 -29.21 1.46 3.91
C ARG A 649 -29.16 -0.03 3.60
N PHE A 650 -28.31 -0.41 2.65
CA PHE A 650 -27.95 -1.82 2.47
C PHE A 650 -26.98 -2.29 3.56
N ALA A 651 -27.09 -3.56 3.90
CA ALA A 651 -26.15 -4.28 4.77
C ALA A 651 -26.05 -5.74 4.33
N MET A 652 -25.03 -6.44 4.84
CA MET A 652 -24.97 -7.88 4.73
C MET A 652 -25.94 -8.55 5.71
N ALA A 653 -26.56 -9.63 5.26
CA ALA A 653 -27.47 -10.40 6.09
C ALA A 653 -26.74 -11.07 7.25
N THR A 654 -27.27 -10.93 8.46
CA THR A 654 -26.80 -11.66 9.63
C THR A 654 -27.62 -12.93 9.87
N ASP A 655 -26.97 -13.96 10.42
CA ASP A 655 -27.55 -15.26 10.77
C ASP A 655 -28.15 -16.05 9.59
N VAL A 656 -27.62 -15.83 8.39
CA VAL A 656 -27.92 -16.64 7.18
C VAL A 656 -26.63 -17.29 6.69
N GLU A 657 -26.61 -18.62 6.65
CA GLU A 657 -25.49 -19.38 6.08
C GLU A 657 -25.60 -19.38 4.55
N MET A 658 -24.65 -18.72 3.88
CA MET A 658 -24.49 -18.81 2.43
C MET A 658 -23.53 -19.96 2.12
N SER A 659 -23.83 -20.75 1.08
CA SER A 659 -22.88 -21.73 0.53
C SER A 659 -22.60 -21.49 -0.95
N TRP A 660 -21.40 -21.86 -1.39
CA TRP A 660 -20.97 -21.72 -2.77
C TRP A 660 -20.22 -22.94 -3.26
N LYS A 661 -20.33 -23.18 -4.57
CA LYS A 661 -19.53 -24.16 -5.31
C LYS A 661 -18.96 -23.52 -6.56
N TYR A 662 -17.67 -23.73 -6.79
CA TYR A 662 -16.91 -23.24 -7.94
C TYR A 662 -16.31 -24.42 -8.71
N ARG A 663 -16.65 -24.52 -10.00
CA ARG A 663 -16.08 -25.51 -10.93
C ARG A 663 -15.59 -24.84 -12.21
N GLY A 664 -14.93 -23.71 -12.07
CA GLY A 664 -14.34 -22.98 -13.17
C GLY A 664 -13.71 -21.67 -12.72
N GLN A 665 -13.28 -20.86 -13.68
CA GLN A 665 -12.60 -19.60 -13.44
C GLN A 665 -12.89 -18.60 -14.56
N ILE A 666 -12.90 -17.31 -14.20
CA ILE A 666 -12.95 -16.19 -15.14
C ILE A 666 -11.51 -15.68 -15.32
N LEU A 667 -11.01 -15.76 -16.55
CA LEU A 667 -9.66 -15.37 -16.96
C LEU A 667 -9.71 -14.13 -17.84
N ARG A 668 -8.53 -13.52 -18.04
CA ARG A 668 -8.34 -12.59 -19.16
C ARG A 668 -8.68 -13.30 -20.48
N GLY A 669 -9.39 -12.61 -21.37
CA GLY A 669 -9.88 -13.12 -22.64
C GLY A 669 -11.24 -13.82 -22.59
N ASP A 670 -11.82 -14.12 -21.41
CA ASP A 670 -13.17 -14.70 -21.34
C ASP A 670 -14.25 -13.68 -21.77
N GLY A 671 -13.98 -12.38 -21.67
CA GLY A 671 -14.77 -11.30 -22.27
C GLY A 671 -16.06 -10.94 -21.53
N GLU A 672 -16.72 -11.88 -20.86
CA GLU A 672 -17.92 -11.64 -20.07
C GLU A 672 -18.15 -12.68 -18.96
N LEU A 673 -18.97 -12.29 -17.99
CA LEU A 673 -19.61 -13.16 -17.02
C LEU A 673 -21.13 -12.91 -17.07
N ARG A 674 -21.92 -13.98 -16.93
CA ARG A 674 -23.39 -13.90 -16.82
C ARG A 674 -23.85 -14.61 -15.57
N PHE A 675 -24.94 -14.19 -14.96
CA PHE A 675 -25.46 -14.84 -13.78
C PHE A 675 -26.98 -14.76 -13.70
N ASP A 676 -27.56 -15.73 -13.00
CA ASP A 676 -28.96 -15.79 -12.64
C ASP A 676 -29.07 -15.57 -11.14
N VAL A 677 -30.03 -14.76 -10.72
CA VAL A 677 -30.44 -14.60 -9.32
C VAL A 677 -31.89 -14.99 -9.21
N HIS A 678 -32.17 -16.03 -8.44
CA HIS A 678 -33.50 -16.54 -8.15
C HIS A 678 -33.91 -16.08 -6.75
N ILE A 679 -34.70 -15.02 -6.67
CA ILE A 679 -35.22 -14.54 -5.38
C ILE A 679 -36.02 -15.66 -4.76
N LYS A 680 -35.61 -16.09 -3.56
CA LYS A 680 -36.20 -17.20 -2.81
C LYS A 680 -37.15 -16.69 -1.76
N GLU A 681 -36.77 -15.60 -1.08
CA GLU A 681 -37.55 -15.05 0.01
C GLU A 681 -37.33 -13.54 0.15
N VAL A 682 -38.43 -12.81 0.36
CA VAL A 682 -38.45 -11.41 0.81
C VAL A 682 -39.18 -11.38 2.15
N ARG A 683 -38.46 -11.10 3.24
CA ARG A 683 -39.02 -11.14 4.60
C ARG A 683 -38.86 -9.79 5.28
N ARG A 684 -39.96 -9.21 5.75
CA ARG A 684 -39.93 -8.03 6.61
C ARG A 684 -39.95 -8.46 8.08
N GLU A 685 -38.93 -8.07 8.80
CA GLU A 685 -38.78 -8.25 10.24
C GLU A 685 -38.93 -6.88 10.93
N ALA A 686 -38.86 -6.84 12.26
CA ALA A 686 -39.13 -5.61 13.01
C ALA A 686 -38.11 -4.48 12.74
N ASP A 687 -36.87 -4.86 12.44
CA ASP A 687 -35.69 -3.99 12.33
C ASP A 687 -34.98 -4.07 10.96
N ARG A 688 -35.38 -5.00 10.10
CA ARG A 688 -34.79 -5.18 8.77
C ARG A 688 -35.77 -5.74 7.73
N LEU A 689 -35.42 -5.54 6.47
CA LEU A 689 -35.90 -6.32 5.33
C LEU A 689 -34.80 -7.30 4.93
N LEU A 690 -35.07 -8.60 4.97
CA LEU A 690 -34.18 -9.66 4.54
C LEU A 690 -34.55 -10.14 3.13
N LEU A 691 -33.55 -10.27 2.26
CA LEU A 691 -33.69 -10.82 0.91
C LEU A 691 -32.73 -12.00 0.74
N ILE A 692 -33.27 -13.18 0.41
CA ILE A 692 -32.50 -14.41 0.19
C ILE A 692 -32.70 -14.88 -1.24
N ALA A 693 -31.63 -15.32 -1.90
CA ALA A 693 -31.66 -15.84 -3.25
C ALA A 693 -30.69 -17.02 -3.44
N ASP A 694 -31.04 -17.89 -4.39
CA ASP A 694 -30.07 -18.81 -5.00
C ASP A 694 -29.56 -18.20 -6.29
N ALA A 695 -28.33 -18.51 -6.69
CA ALA A 695 -27.76 -17.94 -7.90
C ALA A 695 -26.84 -18.91 -8.63
N ASP A 696 -26.68 -18.66 -9.92
CA ASP A 696 -25.80 -19.41 -10.80
C ASP A 696 -24.97 -18.42 -11.62
N LEU A 697 -23.72 -18.75 -11.91
CA LEU A 697 -22.83 -17.90 -12.70
C LEU A 697 -22.14 -18.69 -13.80
N TRP A 698 -22.05 -18.08 -14.97
CA TRP A 698 -21.45 -18.62 -16.18
C TRP A 698 -20.28 -17.76 -16.65
N LYS A 699 -19.26 -18.44 -17.16
CA LYS A 699 -18.41 -17.90 -18.23
C LYS A 699 -19.03 -18.28 -19.59
N PRO A 700 -18.58 -17.74 -20.73
CA PRO A 700 -19.18 -18.08 -22.01
C PRO A 700 -19.30 -19.60 -22.23
N GLY A 701 -20.55 -20.07 -22.35
CA GLY A 701 -20.89 -21.47 -22.61
C GLY A 701 -20.76 -22.45 -21.43
N LEU A 702 -20.38 -22.01 -20.22
CA LEU A 702 -20.12 -22.93 -19.10
C LEU A 702 -20.56 -22.37 -17.74
N ARG A 703 -21.46 -23.08 -17.04
CA ARG A 703 -21.84 -22.76 -15.67
C ARG A 703 -20.70 -23.13 -14.72
N ILE A 704 -20.23 -22.16 -13.96
CA ILE A 704 -19.05 -22.32 -13.11
C ILE A 704 -19.36 -22.11 -11.63
N TYR A 705 -20.32 -21.25 -11.26
CA TYR A 705 -20.72 -21.06 -9.85
C TYR A 705 -22.15 -21.49 -9.61
N GLU A 706 -22.39 -22.00 -8.40
CA GLU A 706 -23.69 -22.21 -7.79
C GLU A 706 -23.62 -21.63 -6.38
N LEU A 707 -24.55 -20.73 -6.06
CA LEU A 707 -24.71 -20.11 -4.75
C LEU A 707 -26.08 -20.51 -4.18
N THR A 708 -26.09 -20.85 -2.90
CA THR A 708 -27.32 -21.15 -2.16
C THR A 708 -27.41 -20.23 -0.95
N ASP A 709 -28.60 -19.66 -0.76
CA ASP A 709 -28.90 -18.75 0.34
C ASP A 709 -27.97 -17.52 0.41
N ALA A 710 -27.61 -16.96 -0.74
CA ALA A 710 -27.00 -15.63 -0.80
C ALA A 710 -28.01 -14.61 -0.26
N ALA A 711 -27.57 -13.73 0.65
CA ALA A 711 -28.48 -12.88 1.38
C ALA A 711 -27.95 -11.46 1.60
N ILE A 712 -28.85 -10.48 1.45
CA ILE A 712 -28.64 -9.08 1.82
C ILE A 712 -29.78 -8.64 2.73
N GLU A 713 -29.60 -7.51 3.38
CA GLU A 713 -30.70 -6.87 4.10
C GLU A 713 -30.70 -5.34 3.94
N VAL A 714 -31.86 -4.75 4.19
CA VAL A 714 -32.04 -3.30 4.31
C VAL A 714 -32.45 -3.00 5.73
N ARG A 715 -31.80 -2.02 6.34
CA ARG A 715 -32.13 -1.54 7.69
C ARG A 715 -31.95 -0.03 7.77
N SER A 716 -32.40 0.57 8.87
CA SER A 716 -32.18 1.99 9.13
C SER A 716 -30.70 2.28 9.41
N ALA A 717 -30.17 3.32 8.78
CA ALA A 717 -28.87 3.86 9.14
C ALA A 717 -28.96 4.61 10.49
N PRO A 718 -27.98 4.45 11.39
CA PRO A 718 -27.95 5.19 12.65
C PRO A 718 -27.83 6.71 12.39
N ASP A 719 -28.41 7.53 13.27
CA ASP A 719 -28.46 9.00 13.18
C ASP A 719 -27.07 9.71 13.17
N HIS A 720 -25.98 8.95 13.33
CA HIS A 720 -24.60 9.44 13.46
C HIS A 720 -23.62 8.68 12.55
N ALA A 721 -24.04 8.29 11.35
CA ALA A 721 -23.20 7.57 10.39
C ALA A 721 -22.20 8.47 9.65
#